data_AF-V4XTM4-F1
#
_entry.id   AF-V4XTM4-F1
#
_cell.length_a   1.000
_cell.length_b   1.000
_cell.length_c   1.000
_cell.angle_alpha   90.00
_cell.angle_beta   90.00
_cell.angle_gamma   90.00
#
_symmetry.space_group_name_H-M   'P 1'
#
loop_
_entity.id
_entity.type
_entity.pdbx_description
1 polymer ?
#
loop_
_entity_poly.entity_id
_entity_poly.type
_entity_poly.pdbx_seq_one_letter_code
_entity_poly.pdbx_strand_id
1 'polypeptide(L)'
;MRVVVSIGGSVLAPGLDSDRIAAYASAVGSLVDEDCEVGVVVGGGSVAREYIDAARDLGANEVLLDRLGIGVTRLNARLLIAGLSERATPTPPEEYEAAGQALRRGDIPVMGGIMPGQTTDAVAVALAESIGAELLIFATSTTGVFDIDPETDSEASQFAELSPQELVDVVVPMARDAGASAPVDLLAAKLIDRADMRSIVLDGSDPERIVSATLQGHHDGTDIVPAGADSPDRWGNRMTPRDDDSGSESGVETASGGANDSPHLLADSTPDTERAYWAETVADAIDARNPDQPIVIKGGVSPSGVSHLGNFNEIMRGYLVAQVLRDRGHDVRQVFTSDDRDPLRKVPRTLADSDGSLVDLGDVDAESLGRSLGMAYTDIPDPFGDAPSYAAHFASLLKSDAERLDVPVEMISTTDLYENGTFDPILDRVLGDVEQARDVIAPYQDTVDESYVPFNAICSECGQMTDTVTAVDPDARTVEYRCTGMDAGDRTIDGCGHEGTAGFREGKLPWRFEWPAEWAVLGVDFEPFGKDHAEGSWPSGVDIAHNVVNVEPPVPTVYEWFTLNGEPLSSSAGNIITVQQLLELLEPEVVRYFFARNPKKARDLDISRLDQLVDEFDRFERAFFDETGDEHLAPFARAAYPHVVDEVREGRVRLPYTFAAVLGMVDDRELQVRLARSEGHIAADTPQWAIDDALDRIERARSWARQMDNAYNYELQAELPEVTFTEATTAALDDLAEFVAAGHDGEAIQSEIYDTARKHDLDVGDFFEAGYRLFFDDTAGPRLGEFLGDLEREFVVTRLRREG
;
A
#
# COMPACT_ATOMS: atom_id res chain seq x y z
N MET A 1 14.03 -3.64 11.24
CA MET A 1 15.49 -3.62 11.07
C MET A 1 15.80 -3.35 9.61
N ARG A 2 16.69 -2.40 9.30
CA ARG A 2 17.17 -2.18 7.91
C ARG A 2 18.46 -2.92 7.65
N VAL A 3 18.52 -3.72 6.58
CA VAL A 3 19.69 -4.50 6.20
C VAL A 3 20.00 -4.33 4.72
N VAL A 4 21.28 -4.24 4.37
CA VAL A 4 21.75 -4.35 2.98
C VAL A 4 22.52 -5.65 2.80
N VAL A 5 22.26 -6.37 1.72
CA VAL A 5 22.95 -7.60 1.36
C VAL A 5 23.68 -7.41 0.03
N SER A 6 25.01 -7.43 0.06
CA SER A 6 25.87 -7.56 -1.12
C SER A 6 26.02 -9.04 -1.47
N ILE A 7 25.45 -9.48 -2.59
CA ILE A 7 25.53 -10.86 -3.06
C ILE A 7 26.57 -10.94 -4.18
N GLY A 8 27.68 -11.63 -3.93
CA GLY A 8 28.72 -11.84 -4.92
C GLY A 8 28.19 -12.58 -6.15
N GLY A 9 28.50 -12.10 -7.36
CA GLY A 9 27.97 -12.71 -8.59
C GLY A 9 28.45 -14.15 -8.84
N SER A 10 29.62 -14.51 -8.32
CA SER A 10 30.12 -15.90 -8.31
C SER A 10 29.28 -16.83 -7.43
N VAL A 11 28.57 -16.24 -6.45
CA VAL A 11 27.73 -16.97 -5.51
C VAL A 11 26.28 -16.94 -5.95
N LEU A 12 25.77 -15.83 -6.50
CA LEU A 12 24.41 -15.74 -7.00
C LEU A 12 24.18 -16.59 -8.26
N ALA A 13 25.06 -16.46 -9.25
CA ALA A 13 24.82 -16.99 -10.59
C ALA A 13 25.96 -17.84 -11.16
N PRO A 14 26.51 -18.84 -10.42
CA PRO A 14 27.45 -19.78 -11.00
C PRO A 14 26.73 -20.64 -12.05
N GLY A 15 26.95 -20.36 -13.32
CA GLY A 15 26.34 -21.13 -14.42
C GLY A 15 24.84 -20.86 -14.66
N LEU A 16 24.29 -19.76 -14.13
CA LEU A 16 22.88 -19.33 -14.34
C LEU A 16 21.83 -20.38 -13.93
N ASP A 17 22.05 -21.06 -12.80
CA ASP A 17 21.13 -22.06 -12.25
C ASP A 17 19.87 -21.41 -11.62
N SER A 18 18.69 -21.75 -12.13
CA SER A 18 17.40 -21.20 -11.65
C SER A 18 17.09 -21.58 -10.21
N ASP A 19 17.44 -22.78 -9.77
CA ASP A 19 17.15 -23.24 -8.40
C ASP A 19 17.94 -22.42 -7.38
N ARG A 20 19.15 -22.01 -7.77
CA ARG A 20 20.01 -21.15 -6.95
C ARG A 20 19.47 -19.73 -6.86
N ILE A 21 18.97 -19.16 -7.96
CA ILE A 21 18.31 -17.85 -7.94
C ILE A 21 17.06 -17.89 -7.07
N ALA A 22 16.25 -18.97 -7.19
CA ALA A 22 15.07 -19.17 -6.35
C ALA A 22 15.43 -19.28 -4.85
N ALA A 23 16.52 -19.97 -4.51
CA ALA A 23 17.00 -20.08 -3.13
C ALA A 23 17.40 -18.71 -2.55
N TYR A 24 18.10 -17.86 -3.31
CA TYR A 24 18.40 -16.49 -2.88
C TYR A 24 17.16 -15.62 -2.77
N ALA A 25 16.23 -15.72 -3.72
CA ALA A 25 14.96 -15.00 -3.65
C ALA A 25 14.15 -15.41 -2.42
N SER A 26 14.13 -16.71 -2.08
CA SER A 26 13.49 -17.24 -0.88
C SER A 26 14.16 -16.73 0.39
N ALA A 27 15.49 -16.72 0.47
CA ALA A 27 16.23 -16.24 1.63
C ALA A 27 16.00 -14.73 1.86
N VAL A 28 16.13 -13.92 0.81
CA VAL A 28 15.84 -12.47 0.87
C VAL A 28 14.37 -12.24 1.20
N GLY A 29 13.45 -13.02 0.61
CA GLY A 29 12.03 -12.96 0.91
C GLY A 29 11.70 -13.27 2.37
N SER A 30 12.35 -14.27 2.95
CA SER A 30 12.15 -14.67 4.35
C SER A 30 12.59 -13.59 5.33
N LEU A 31 13.62 -12.80 5.00
CA LEU A 31 14.01 -11.63 5.79
C LEU A 31 12.89 -10.59 5.83
N VAL A 32 12.26 -10.33 4.68
CA VAL A 32 11.12 -9.40 4.59
C VAL A 32 9.90 -9.94 5.31
N ASP A 33 9.64 -11.25 5.22
CA ASP A 33 8.53 -11.91 5.95
C ASP A 33 8.69 -11.81 7.47
N GLU A 34 9.92 -11.61 7.95
CA GLU A 34 10.24 -11.35 9.35
C GLU A 34 10.31 -9.84 9.68
N ASP A 35 9.78 -8.91 8.86
CA ASP A 35 9.82 -7.45 9.08
C ASP A 35 11.22 -6.79 8.99
N CYS A 36 12.13 -7.33 8.16
CA CYS A 36 13.31 -6.60 7.73
C CYS A 36 13.03 -5.75 6.47
N GLU A 37 13.48 -4.51 6.47
CA GLU A 37 13.60 -3.68 5.26
C GLU A 37 14.92 -4.04 4.57
N VAL A 38 14.87 -4.69 3.40
CA VAL A 38 16.05 -5.29 2.75
C VAL A 38 16.42 -4.56 1.45
N GLY A 39 17.66 -4.06 1.36
CA GLY A 39 18.27 -3.65 0.10
C GLY A 39 19.26 -4.69 -0.41
N VAL A 40 19.30 -4.93 -1.72
CA VAL A 40 20.20 -5.93 -2.31
C VAL A 40 21.09 -5.29 -3.37
N VAL A 41 22.39 -5.65 -3.38
CA VAL A 41 23.31 -5.31 -4.46
C VAL A 41 23.95 -6.59 -4.98
N VAL A 42 23.95 -6.81 -6.29
CA VAL A 42 24.48 -8.06 -6.88
C VAL A 42 25.74 -7.84 -7.72
N GLY A 43 26.70 -8.75 -7.55
CA GLY A 43 27.96 -8.76 -8.29
C GLY A 43 27.87 -9.36 -9.70
N GLY A 44 28.90 -9.15 -10.52
CA GLY A 44 28.95 -9.61 -11.91
C GLY A 44 29.49 -11.03 -12.12
N GLY A 45 30.21 -11.59 -11.15
CA GLY A 45 30.72 -12.97 -11.21
C GLY A 45 31.72 -13.25 -12.35
N SER A 46 31.83 -14.52 -12.76
CA SER A 46 32.72 -14.94 -13.86
C SER A 46 32.29 -14.36 -15.21
N VAL A 47 30.97 -14.22 -15.43
CA VAL A 47 30.43 -13.66 -16.67
C VAL A 47 30.94 -12.24 -16.91
N ALA A 48 30.97 -11.39 -15.88
CA ALA A 48 31.53 -10.04 -16.02
C ALA A 48 33.01 -10.09 -16.42
N ARG A 49 33.80 -11.00 -15.83
CA ARG A 49 35.23 -11.18 -16.14
C ARG A 49 35.43 -11.63 -17.60
N GLU A 50 34.62 -12.57 -18.08
CA GLU A 50 34.67 -13.04 -19.47
C GLU A 50 34.42 -11.90 -20.48
N TYR A 51 33.40 -11.07 -20.25
CA TYR A 51 33.10 -9.92 -21.10
C TYR A 51 34.20 -8.85 -21.02
N ILE A 52 34.71 -8.57 -19.82
CA ILE A 52 35.79 -7.61 -19.60
C ILE A 52 37.08 -8.07 -20.31
N ASP A 53 37.47 -9.34 -20.16
CA ASP A 53 38.68 -9.86 -20.77
C ASP A 53 38.58 -9.90 -22.29
N ALA A 54 37.43 -10.32 -22.83
CA ALA A 54 37.19 -10.28 -24.27
C ALA A 54 37.26 -8.84 -24.82
N ALA A 55 36.70 -7.86 -24.12
CA ALA A 55 36.78 -6.46 -24.53
C ALA A 55 38.21 -5.88 -24.37
N ARG A 56 38.94 -6.31 -23.36
CA ARG A 56 40.35 -5.93 -23.13
C ARG A 56 41.24 -6.44 -24.24
N ASP A 57 41.04 -7.66 -24.70
CA ASP A 57 41.75 -8.24 -25.85
C ASP A 57 41.46 -7.49 -27.16
N LEU A 58 40.28 -6.86 -27.26
CA LEU A 58 39.91 -5.97 -28.36
C LEU A 58 40.49 -4.55 -28.22
N GLY A 59 41.20 -4.25 -27.13
CA GLY A 59 41.81 -2.95 -26.86
C GLY A 59 40.85 -1.90 -26.30
N ALA A 60 39.75 -2.32 -25.65
CA ALA A 60 38.86 -1.40 -24.94
C ALA A 60 39.58 -0.70 -23.76
N ASN A 61 39.18 0.53 -23.46
CA ASN A 61 39.70 1.27 -22.30
C ASN A 61 38.96 0.89 -21.01
N GLU A 62 39.56 1.18 -19.84
CA GLU A 62 39.00 0.81 -18.53
C GLU A 62 37.55 1.28 -18.31
N VAL A 63 37.17 2.47 -18.80
CA VAL A 63 35.78 2.97 -18.67
C VAL A 63 34.79 2.08 -19.43
N LEU A 64 35.17 1.57 -20.60
CA LEU A 64 34.33 0.63 -21.35
C LEU A 64 34.28 -0.74 -20.68
N LEU A 65 35.40 -1.20 -20.09
CA LEU A 65 35.44 -2.44 -19.33
C LEU A 65 34.49 -2.37 -18.12
N ASP A 66 34.54 -1.28 -17.37
CA ASP A 66 33.65 -1.06 -16.23
C ASP A 66 32.18 -1.03 -16.65
N ARG A 67 31.84 -0.39 -17.78
CA ARG A 67 30.47 -0.37 -18.31
C ARG A 67 29.96 -1.77 -18.66
N LEU A 68 30.81 -2.63 -19.19
CA LEU A 68 30.46 -4.03 -19.44
C LEU A 68 30.22 -4.77 -18.12
N GLY A 69 31.10 -4.59 -17.13
CA GLY A 69 30.91 -5.14 -15.79
C GLY A 69 29.59 -4.71 -15.14
N ILE A 70 29.29 -3.41 -15.19
CA ILE A 70 28.01 -2.84 -14.73
C ILE A 70 26.83 -3.48 -15.46
N GLY A 71 26.90 -3.57 -16.79
CA GLY A 71 25.85 -4.21 -17.59
C GLY A 71 25.55 -5.64 -17.12
N VAL A 72 26.58 -6.44 -16.86
CA VAL A 72 26.42 -7.81 -16.35
C VAL A 72 25.83 -7.83 -14.94
N THR A 73 26.28 -6.94 -14.03
CA THR A 73 25.69 -6.86 -12.68
C THR A 73 24.20 -6.52 -12.73
N ARG A 74 23.77 -5.65 -13.65
CA ARG A 74 22.36 -5.29 -13.85
C ARG A 74 21.55 -6.43 -14.48
N LEU A 75 22.17 -7.27 -15.31
CA LEU A 75 21.53 -8.50 -15.80
C LEU A 75 21.31 -9.50 -14.66
N ASN A 76 22.31 -9.69 -13.79
CA ASN A 76 22.15 -10.52 -12.58
C ASN A 76 21.07 -9.94 -11.65
N ALA A 77 20.98 -8.62 -11.53
CA ALA A 77 19.97 -7.96 -10.70
C ALA A 77 18.56 -8.25 -11.24
N ARG A 78 18.37 -8.13 -12.56
CA ARG A 78 17.09 -8.49 -13.22
C ARG A 78 16.74 -9.97 -13.03
N LEU A 79 17.73 -10.85 -13.05
CA LEU A 79 17.52 -12.27 -12.81
C LEU A 79 17.03 -12.54 -11.38
N LEU A 80 17.63 -11.88 -10.38
CA LEU A 80 17.16 -12.00 -8.99
C LEU A 80 15.79 -11.33 -8.78
N ILE A 81 15.52 -10.19 -9.43
CA ILE A 81 14.19 -9.56 -9.46
C ILE A 81 13.14 -10.54 -9.99
N ALA A 82 13.44 -11.27 -11.07
CA ALA A 82 12.53 -12.28 -11.59
C ALA A 82 12.23 -13.40 -10.57
N GLY A 83 13.22 -13.77 -9.74
CA GLY A 83 13.01 -14.72 -8.64
C GLY A 83 12.19 -14.13 -7.48
N LEU A 84 12.39 -12.86 -7.16
CA LEU A 84 11.66 -12.14 -6.09
C LEU A 84 10.23 -11.75 -6.50
N SER A 85 9.92 -11.77 -7.79
CA SER A 85 8.60 -11.45 -8.33
C SER A 85 8.11 -10.08 -7.83
N GLU A 86 6.87 -9.99 -7.36
CA GLU A 86 6.22 -8.75 -6.89
C GLU A 86 6.87 -8.15 -5.63
N ARG A 87 7.80 -8.86 -4.96
CA ARG A 87 8.48 -8.34 -3.78
C ARG A 87 9.59 -7.34 -4.11
N ALA A 88 10.06 -7.28 -5.37
CA ALA A 88 11.18 -6.45 -5.78
C ALA A 88 10.80 -5.33 -6.75
N THR A 89 11.65 -4.31 -6.85
CA THR A 89 11.52 -3.26 -7.88
C THR A 89 11.53 -3.87 -9.30
N PRO A 90 10.68 -3.42 -10.24
CA PRO A 90 10.60 -3.99 -11.59
C PRO A 90 11.89 -3.90 -12.40
N THR A 91 12.70 -2.87 -12.15
CA THR A 91 14.01 -2.69 -12.78
C THR A 91 15.05 -2.33 -11.73
N PRO A 92 16.33 -2.72 -11.93
CA PRO A 92 17.38 -2.35 -11.00
C PRO A 92 17.50 -0.83 -10.87
N PRO A 93 17.36 -0.25 -9.67
CA PRO A 93 17.55 1.18 -9.49
C PRO A 93 18.97 1.60 -9.90
N GLU A 94 19.07 2.71 -10.63
CA GLU A 94 20.37 3.25 -11.08
C GLU A 94 20.93 4.33 -10.13
N GLU A 95 20.17 4.71 -9.10
CA GLU A 95 20.55 5.74 -8.13
C GLU A 95 20.12 5.31 -6.72
N TYR A 96 20.88 5.71 -5.71
CA TYR A 96 20.58 5.36 -4.30
C TYR A 96 19.25 5.96 -3.82
N GLU A 97 18.90 7.16 -4.30
CA GLU A 97 17.63 7.80 -3.94
C GLU A 97 16.43 6.99 -4.43
N ALA A 98 16.48 6.48 -5.66
CA ALA A 98 15.44 5.60 -6.21
C ALA A 98 15.34 4.28 -5.42
N ALA A 99 16.47 3.70 -5.01
CA ALA A 99 16.49 2.51 -4.15
C ALA A 99 15.88 2.80 -2.76
N GLY A 100 16.18 3.96 -2.16
CA GLY A 100 15.57 4.39 -0.90
C GLY A 100 14.07 4.68 -1.02
N GLN A 101 13.60 5.21 -2.15
CA GLN A 101 12.17 5.38 -2.43
C GLN A 101 11.46 4.03 -2.57
N ALA A 102 12.09 3.05 -3.23
CA ALA A 102 11.58 1.68 -3.32
C ALA A 102 11.43 1.03 -1.96
N LEU A 103 12.46 1.12 -1.12
CA LEU A 103 12.41 0.59 0.25
C LEU A 103 11.26 1.20 1.06
N ARG A 104 11.01 2.51 0.92
CA ARG A 104 9.89 3.20 1.58
C ARG A 104 8.51 2.74 1.11
N ARG A 105 8.40 2.19 -0.10
CA ARG A 105 7.17 1.57 -0.62
C ARG A 105 6.99 0.12 -0.16
N GLY A 106 7.98 -0.45 0.51
CA GLY A 106 8.01 -1.87 0.89
C GLY A 106 8.56 -2.80 -0.20
N ASP A 107 9.05 -2.24 -1.31
CA ASP A 107 9.73 -3.01 -2.35
C ASP A 107 11.16 -3.38 -1.90
N ILE A 108 11.69 -4.50 -2.41
CA ILE A 108 13.10 -4.86 -2.31
C ILE A 108 13.86 -4.23 -3.49
N PRO A 109 14.65 -3.15 -3.30
CA PRO A 109 15.51 -2.64 -4.35
C PRO A 109 16.66 -3.62 -4.59
N VAL A 110 16.78 -4.12 -5.82
CA VAL A 110 17.91 -4.97 -6.26
C VAL A 110 18.78 -4.18 -7.25
N MET A 111 19.94 -3.73 -6.79
CA MET A 111 20.85 -2.91 -7.58
C MET A 111 21.99 -3.72 -8.20
N GLY A 112 22.53 -3.20 -9.30
CA GLY A 112 23.86 -3.56 -9.82
C GLY A 112 24.84 -2.40 -9.65
N GLY A 113 25.94 -2.43 -10.40
CA GLY A 113 26.86 -1.31 -10.47
C GLY A 113 26.20 -0.02 -11.01
N ILE A 114 26.69 1.13 -10.54
CA ILE A 114 26.14 2.45 -10.90
C ILE A 114 27.07 3.20 -11.85
N MET A 115 28.35 3.35 -11.50
CA MET A 115 29.31 4.18 -12.25
C MET A 115 30.66 3.47 -12.45
N PRO A 116 31.38 3.75 -13.56
CA PRO A 116 32.75 3.28 -13.75
C PRO A 116 33.69 3.67 -12.60
N GLY A 117 34.63 2.79 -12.28
CA GLY A 117 35.54 2.93 -11.14
C GLY A 117 34.95 2.61 -9.77
N GLN A 118 33.71 2.09 -9.70
CA GLN A 118 33.06 1.68 -8.46
C GLN A 118 32.74 0.17 -8.49
N THR A 119 33.09 -0.53 -7.40
CA THR A 119 32.77 -1.93 -7.16
C THR A 119 31.34 -2.08 -6.63
N THR A 120 30.75 -3.28 -6.74
CA THR A 120 29.42 -3.56 -6.19
C THR A 120 29.42 -3.54 -4.67
N ASP A 121 30.53 -3.88 -4.02
CA ASP A 121 30.67 -3.76 -2.57
C ASP A 121 30.63 -2.28 -2.14
N ALA A 122 31.31 -1.38 -2.86
CA ALA A 122 31.21 0.05 -2.59
C ALA A 122 29.81 0.62 -2.86
N VAL A 123 29.08 0.07 -3.85
CA VAL A 123 27.66 0.40 -4.07
C VAL A 123 26.81 -0.07 -2.88
N ALA A 124 27.05 -1.27 -2.35
CA ALA A 124 26.33 -1.80 -1.19
C ALA A 124 26.54 -0.96 0.07
N VAL A 125 27.78 -0.53 0.35
CA VAL A 125 28.06 0.35 1.49
C VAL A 125 27.39 1.71 1.32
N ALA A 126 27.46 2.30 0.11
CA ALA A 126 26.83 3.59 -0.16
C ALA A 126 25.29 3.50 -0.07
N LEU A 127 24.70 2.40 -0.52
CA LEU A 127 23.27 2.12 -0.34
C LEU A 127 22.92 2.03 1.15
N ALA A 128 23.66 1.21 1.92
CA ALA A 128 23.46 1.02 3.35
C ALA A 128 23.51 2.35 4.12
N GLU A 129 24.51 3.19 3.83
CA GLU A 129 24.61 4.53 4.41
C GLU A 129 23.42 5.42 4.01
N SER A 130 23.00 5.39 2.73
CA SER A 130 21.91 6.25 2.23
C SER A 130 20.54 5.95 2.83
N ILE A 131 20.27 4.68 3.16
CA ILE A 131 18.99 4.24 3.75
C ILE A 131 19.03 4.17 5.27
N GLY A 132 20.20 4.40 5.88
CA GLY A 132 20.43 4.24 7.31
C GLY A 132 20.26 2.78 7.75
N ALA A 133 20.90 1.85 7.05
CA ALA A 133 20.89 0.43 7.42
C ALA A 133 21.62 0.20 8.74
N GLU A 134 21.12 -0.73 9.54
CA GLU A 134 21.71 -1.13 10.83
C GLU A 134 22.78 -2.22 10.62
N LEU A 135 22.70 -2.96 9.50
CA LEU A 135 23.58 -4.07 9.19
C LEU A 135 23.86 -4.15 7.68
N LEU A 136 25.11 -4.42 7.32
CA LEU A 136 25.53 -4.74 5.95
C LEU A 136 26.12 -6.16 5.89
N ILE A 137 25.65 -7.00 4.98
CA ILE A 137 26.16 -8.36 4.81
C ILE A 137 26.83 -8.50 3.45
N PHE A 138 28.07 -8.98 3.43
CA PHE A 138 28.79 -9.40 2.23
C PHE A 138 28.74 -10.92 2.13
N ALA A 139 27.88 -11.41 1.23
CA ALA A 139 27.77 -12.82 0.89
C ALA A 139 28.72 -13.13 -0.28
N THR A 140 29.91 -13.60 0.05
CA THR A 140 31.02 -13.83 -0.90
C THR A 140 31.32 -15.33 -1.02
N SER A 141 32.29 -15.72 -1.86
CA SER A 141 32.73 -17.12 -2.00
C SER A 141 33.78 -17.54 -0.96
N THR A 142 34.16 -16.62 -0.06
CA THR A 142 35.10 -16.87 1.05
C THR A 142 34.35 -16.88 2.37
N THR A 143 34.83 -17.65 3.36
CA THR A 143 34.15 -17.77 4.66
C THR A 143 34.25 -16.52 5.52
N GLY A 144 35.18 -15.60 5.25
CA GLY A 144 35.36 -14.35 5.98
C GLY A 144 36.57 -13.57 5.48
N VAL A 145 37.10 -12.69 6.34
CA VAL A 145 38.34 -11.93 6.12
C VAL A 145 39.51 -12.69 6.74
N PHE A 146 40.62 -12.78 6.02
CA PHE A 146 41.83 -13.50 6.42
C PHE A 146 43.03 -12.56 6.47
N ASP A 147 44.04 -12.93 7.26
CA ASP A 147 45.31 -12.18 7.34
C ASP A 147 46.13 -12.23 6.04
N ILE A 148 46.00 -13.33 5.30
CA ILE A 148 46.62 -13.59 3.99
C ILE A 148 45.58 -14.30 3.11
N ASP A 149 45.70 -14.19 1.78
CA ASP A 149 44.77 -14.83 0.84
C ASP A 149 44.79 -16.38 0.99
N PRO A 150 43.67 -16.99 1.43
CA PRO A 150 43.57 -18.43 1.71
C PRO A 150 43.63 -19.31 0.46
N GLU A 151 43.44 -18.76 -0.75
CA GLU A 151 43.64 -19.52 -1.99
C GLU A 151 45.13 -19.69 -2.31
N THR A 152 45.96 -18.77 -1.81
CA THR A 152 47.41 -18.77 -2.07
C THR A 152 48.24 -19.33 -0.92
N ASP A 153 47.72 -19.29 0.31
CA ASP A 153 48.41 -19.75 1.51
C ASP A 153 47.50 -20.59 2.42
N SER A 154 47.89 -21.85 2.65
CA SER A 154 47.15 -22.79 3.50
C SER A 154 47.25 -22.49 5.00
N GLU A 155 48.17 -21.60 5.42
CA GLU A 155 48.28 -21.15 6.82
C GLU A 155 47.44 -19.88 7.11
N ALA A 156 46.66 -19.40 6.14
CA ALA A 156 45.77 -18.25 6.31
C ALA A 156 44.80 -18.43 7.49
N SER A 157 44.74 -17.43 8.35
CA SER A 157 43.92 -17.42 9.56
C SER A 157 42.76 -16.43 9.41
N GLN A 158 41.54 -16.92 9.57
CA GLN A 158 40.33 -16.08 9.51
C GLN A 158 40.22 -15.22 10.78
N PHE A 159 39.86 -13.95 10.59
CA PHE A 159 39.46 -13.09 11.70
C PHE A 159 38.01 -13.39 12.10
N ALA A 160 37.77 -13.57 13.40
CA ALA A 160 36.40 -13.70 13.91
C ALA A 160 35.71 -12.33 13.99
N GLU A 161 36.44 -11.31 14.44
CA GLU A 161 35.97 -9.94 14.60
C GLU A 161 37.08 -8.95 14.20
N LEU A 162 36.72 -7.84 13.57
CA LEU A 162 37.59 -6.73 13.21
C LEU A 162 36.88 -5.40 13.48
N SER A 163 37.63 -4.34 13.80
CA SER A 163 37.11 -2.98 13.63
C SER A 163 37.17 -2.53 12.16
N PRO A 164 36.36 -1.53 11.74
CA PRO A 164 36.45 -0.98 10.39
C PRO A 164 37.85 -0.50 9.99
N GLN A 165 38.58 0.11 10.92
CA GLN A 165 39.97 0.54 10.70
C GLN A 165 40.92 -0.65 10.51
N GLU A 166 40.75 -1.74 11.26
CA GLU A 166 41.56 -2.96 11.09
C GLU A 166 41.24 -3.66 9.75
N LEU A 167 39.98 -3.63 9.30
CA LEU A 167 39.61 -4.10 7.96
C LEU A 167 40.37 -3.30 6.88
N VAL A 168 40.46 -1.97 7.00
CA VAL A 168 41.24 -1.15 6.08
C VAL A 168 42.72 -1.54 6.12
N ASP A 169 43.28 -1.76 7.30
CA ASP A 169 44.69 -2.13 7.47
C ASP A 169 45.02 -3.51 6.88
N VAL A 170 44.08 -4.45 6.88
CA VAL A 170 44.19 -5.77 6.23
C VAL A 170 44.04 -5.67 4.71
N VAL A 171 43.08 -4.89 4.21
CA VAL A 171 42.77 -4.81 2.77
C VAL A 171 43.79 -3.96 2.00
N VAL A 172 44.39 -2.92 2.61
CA VAL A 172 45.37 -2.03 1.94
C VAL A 172 46.59 -2.78 1.38
N PRO A 173 47.24 -3.70 2.12
CA PRO A 173 48.30 -4.55 1.59
C PRO A 173 47.82 -5.44 0.43
N MET A 174 46.67 -6.10 0.56
CA MET A 174 46.13 -7.03 -0.45
C MET A 174 45.78 -6.32 -1.76
N ALA A 175 45.28 -5.08 -1.69
CA ALA A 175 44.93 -4.29 -2.87
C ALA A 175 46.15 -3.82 -3.70
N ARG A 176 47.38 -3.95 -3.19
CA ARG A 176 48.61 -3.56 -3.89
C ARG A 176 49.20 -4.67 -4.77
N ASP A 177 48.88 -5.92 -4.49
CA ASP A 177 49.37 -7.08 -5.24
C ASP A 177 48.34 -7.46 -6.32
N ALA A 178 48.70 -7.21 -7.59
CA ALA A 178 47.81 -7.45 -8.71
C ALA A 178 47.41 -8.94 -8.82
N GLY A 179 46.14 -9.25 -8.56
CA GLY A 179 45.55 -10.59 -8.72
C GLY A 179 44.91 -11.19 -7.46
N ALA A 180 45.05 -10.56 -6.28
CA ALA A 180 44.39 -11.04 -5.05
C ALA A 180 42.93 -10.57 -4.97
N SER A 181 42.01 -11.50 -4.72
CA SER A 181 40.58 -11.18 -4.52
C SER A 181 40.34 -10.89 -3.04
N ALA A 182 40.55 -9.64 -2.63
CA ALA A 182 40.16 -9.23 -1.27
C ALA A 182 38.65 -9.50 -1.08
N PRO A 183 38.22 -10.06 0.07
CA PRO A 183 36.81 -10.38 0.32
C PRO A 183 35.88 -9.16 0.30
N VAL A 184 36.42 -7.98 0.59
CA VAL A 184 35.79 -6.66 0.49
C VAL A 184 36.80 -5.71 -0.15
N ASP A 185 36.38 -4.87 -1.11
CA ASP A 185 37.29 -3.95 -1.77
C ASP A 185 37.72 -2.76 -0.88
N LEU A 186 38.84 -2.11 -1.23
CA LEU A 186 39.42 -1.03 -0.44
C LEU A 186 38.51 0.22 -0.34
N LEU A 187 37.75 0.55 -1.37
CA LEU A 187 36.80 1.67 -1.32
C LEU A 187 35.65 1.33 -0.36
N ALA A 188 35.08 0.13 -0.45
CA ALA A 188 34.07 -0.35 0.50
C ALA A 188 34.60 -0.33 1.94
N ALA A 189 35.78 -0.89 2.20
CA ALA A 189 36.38 -0.88 3.54
C ALA A 189 36.52 0.54 4.12
N LYS A 190 36.95 1.51 3.31
CA LYS A 190 37.03 2.92 3.73
C LYS A 190 35.68 3.57 3.95
N LEU A 191 34.65 3.18 3.19
CA LEU A 191 33.30 3.68 3.37
C LEU A 191 32.67 3.10 4.66
N ILE A 192 32.93 1.83 4.97
CA ILE A 192 32.50 1.19 6.23
C ILE A 192 33.12 1.92 7.43
N ASP A 193 34.43 2.19 7.38
CA ASP A 193 35.14 2.97 8.41
C ASP A 193 34.63 4.40 8.54
N ARG A 194 34.34 5.08 7.42
CA ARG A 194 33.78 6.44 7.44
C ARG A 194 32.37 6.48 8.05
N ALA A 195 31.54 5.47 7.75
CA ALA A 195 30.14 5.45 8.11
C ALA A 195 29.89 4.83 9.50
N ASP A 196 30.93 4.33 10.19
CA ASP A 196 30.81 3.54 11.41
C ASP A 196 29.77 2.41 11.25
N MET A 197 29.82 1.69 10.12
CA MET A 197 28.80 0.72 9.72
C MET A 197 29.15 -0.69 10.23
N ARG A 198 28.23 -1.35 10.96
CA ARG A 198 28.39 -2.76 11.31
C ARG A 198 28.20 -3.64 10.07
N SER A 199 29.16 -4.51 9.80
CA SER A 199 29.15 -5.35 8.61
C SER A 199 29.56 -6.79 8.90
N ILE A 200 29.04 -7.77 8.16
CA ILE A 200 29.43 -9.19 8.27
C ILE A 200 29.93 -9.67 6.91
N VAL A 201 31.08 -10.32 6.87
CA VAL A 201 31.60 -11.02 5.68
C VAL A 201 31.47 -12.52 5.90
N LEU A 202 30.71 -13.21 5.05
CA LEU A 202 30.44 -14.64 5.18
C LEU A 202 30.44 -15.37 3.83
N ASP A 203 30.54 -16.70 3.87
CA ASP A 203 30.33 -17.55 2.70
C ASP A 203 28.85 -17.59 2.34
N GLY A 204 28.51 -17.00 1.21
CA GLY A 204 27.16 -16.92 0.69
C GLY A 204 26.70 -18.19 -0.03
N SER A 205 27.53 -19.23 -0.16
CA SER A 205 27.21 -20.43 -0.94
C SER A 205 25.90 -21.11 -0.54
N ASP A 206 25.50 -20.92 0.72
CA ASP A 206 24.19 -21.26 1.28
C ASP A 206 23.43 -19.97 1.64
N PRO A 207 22.34 -19.62 0.94
CA PRO A 207 21.55 -18.42 1.21
C PRO A 207 20.98 -18.34 2.63
N GLU A 208 20.73 -19.47 3.30
CA GLU A 208 20.20 -19.49 4.68
C GLU A 208 21.17 -18.89 5.70
N ARG A 209 22.47 -18.85 5.39
CA ARG A 209 23.48 -18.19 6.22
C ARG A 209 23.23 -16.69 6.33
N ILE A 210 22.70 -16.07 5.27
CA ILE A 210 22.32 -14.64 5.28
C ILE A 210 21.14 -14.44 6.23
N VAL A 211 20.16 -15.34 6.21
CA VAL A 211 18.97 -15.30 7.09
C VAL A 211 19.39 -15.44 8.55
N SER A 212 20.19 -16.45 8.87
CA SER A 212 20.73 -16.70 10.21
C SER A 212 21.54 -15.52 10.75
N ALA A 213 22.45 -14.98 9.94
CA ALA A 213 23.28 -13.84 10.31
C ALA A 213 22.44 -12.58 10.57
N THR A 214 21.45 -12.31 9.72
CA THR A 214 20.60 -11.11 9.84
C THR A 214 19.68 -11.19 11.05
N LEU A 215 18.96 -12.30 11.22
CA LEU A 215 17.90 -12.40 12.23
C LEU A 215 18.43 -12.71 13.62
N GLN A 216 19.52 -13.48 13.72
CA GLN A 216 20.00 -14.05 14.98
C GLN A 216 21.43 -13.65 15.32
N GLY A 217 22.16 -13.00 14.40
CA GLY A 217 23.60 -12.73 14.56
C GLY A 217 24.47 -14.00 14.50
N HIS A 218 23.91 -15.16 14.14
CA HIS A 218 24.64 -16.42 14.08
C HIS A 218 25.32 -16.58 12.71
N HIS A 219 26.66 -16.52 12.69
CA HIS A 219 27.49 -16.79 11.51
C HIS A 219 28.85 -17.37 11.90
N ASP A 220 29.51 -18.02 10.95
CA ASP A 220 30.91 -18.49 11.03
C ASP A 220 31.89 -17.56 10.30
N GLY A 221 31.39 -16.42 9.80
CA GLY A 221 32.17 -15.39 9.10
C GLY A 221 32.87 -14.37 10.01
N THR A 222 33.32 -13.27 9.42
CA THR A 222 33.99 -12.17 10.13
C THR A 222 32.99 -11.04 10.42
N ASP A 223 32.84 -10.68 11.69
CA ASP A 223 32.05 -9.52 12.11
C ASP A 223 32.93 -8.25 12.11
N ILE A 224 32.44 -7.17 11.54
CA ILE A 224 33.12 -5.87 11.48
C ILE A 224 32.34 -4.92 12.37
N VAL A 225 32.88 -4.66 13.56
CA VAL A 225 32.18 -3.98 14.66
C VAL A 225 32.78 -2.59 14.92
N PRO A 226 32.03 -1.49 14.66
CA PRO A 226 32.45 -0.15 15.01
C PRO A 226 32.61 0.04 16.52
N ALA A 227 33.51 0.93 16.93
CA ALA A 227 33.80 1.13 18.35
C ALA A 227 32.58 1.72 19.09
N GLY A 228 32.00 0.94 20.00
CA GLY A 228 30.84 1.36 20.78
C GLY A 228 29.48 1.15 20.09
N ALA A 229 29.45 0.39 18.98
CA ALA A 229 28.19 -0.04 18.37
C ALA A 229 27.48 -1.08 19.25
N ASP A 230 26.20 -0.84 19.52
CA ASP A 230 25.32 -1.84 20.13
C ASP A 230 24.98 -2.94 19.11
N SER A 231 24.57 -4.11 19.61
CA SER A 231 24.02 -5.13 18.72
C SER A 231 22.64 -4.71 18.24
N PRO A 232 22.26 -5.02 16.98
CA PRO A 232 20.92 -4.73 16.50
C PRO A 232 19.87 -5.25 17.49
N ASP A 233 18.88 -4.41 17.83
CA ASP A 233 17.89 -4.67 18.89
C ASP A 233 17.21 -6.04 18.73
N ARG A 234 17.02 -6.46 17.48
CA ARG A 234 16.43 -7.74 17.10
C ARG A 234 17.19 -8.96 17.64
N TRP A 235 18.52 -8.91 17.77
CA TRP A 235 19.31 -10.04 18.28
C TRP A 235 19.11 -10.27 19.78
N GLY A 236 18.53 -9.30 20.51
CA GLY A 236 18.29 -9.38 21.95
C GLY A 236 17.01 -10.10 22.37
N ASN A 237 16.11 -10.48 21.46
CA ASN A 237 14.71 -10.80 21.81
C ASN A 237 14.20 -12.23 21.50
N ARG A 238 15.07 -13.26 21.48
CA ARG A 238 14.63 -14.67 21.54
C ARG A 238 15.54 -15.50 22.46
N MET A 239 14.96 -15.99 23.56
CA MET A 239 15.58 -16.98 24.44
C MET A 239 15.92 -18.26 23.66
N THR A 240 17.14 -18.75 23.87
CA THR A 240 17.69 -19.97 23.30
C THR A 240 16.85 -21.22 23.61
N PRO A 241 16.73 -22.19 22.68
CA PRO A 241 16.25 -23.53 22.99
C PRO A 241 17.22 -24.20 23.95
N ARG A 242 16.71 -24.71 25.09
CA ARG A 242 17.49 -25.49 26.05
C ARG A 242 17.82 -26.86 25.48
N ASP A 243 19.10 -27.13 25.33
CA ASP A 243 19.65 -28.49 25.27
C ASP A 243 19.41 -29.23 26.60
N ASP A 244 19.09 -30.52 26.46
CA ASP A 244 19.03 -31.52 27.51
C ASP A 244 20.30 -31.53 28.38
N ASP A 245 20.18 -31.30 29.69
CA ASP A 245 20.97 -32.06 30.66
C ASP A 245 20.28 -32.23 32.02
N SER A 246 20.57 -33.41 32.55
CA SER A 246 20.11 -34.14 33.70
C SER A 246 20.21 -33.44 35.08
N GLY A 247 19.15 -33.65 35.88
CA GLY A 247 19.27 -33.99 37.31
C GLY A 247 19.42 -32.86 38.33
N SER A 248 18.35 -32.58 39.09
CA SER A 248 18.21 -32.98 40.50
C SER A 248 17.20 -32.12 41.26
N GLU A 249 16.46 -32.80 42.13
CA GLU A 249 15.36 -32.28 42.95
C GLU A 249 15.83 -31.28 44.01
N SER A 250 15.06 -30.20 44.17
CA SER A 250 14.64 -29.72 45.50
C SER A 250 13.45 -28.79 45.36
N GLY A 251 12.31 -29.20 45.91
CA GLY A 251 11.07 -28.45 45.88
C GLY A 251 11.07 -27.23 46.79
N VAL A 252 10.40 -26.18 46.32
CA VAL A 252 9.72 -25.18 47.13
C VAL A 252 8.44 -24.81 46.38
N GLU A 253 7.30 -25.23 46.90
CA GLU A 253 5.99 -24.70 46.51
C GLU A 253 5.85 -23.29 47.08
N THR A 254 5.66 -22.30 46.20
CA THR A 254 5.02 -21.03 46.57
C THR A 254 3.98 -20.68 45.51
N ALA A 255 2.74 -20.54 45.96
CA ALA A 255 1.61 -20.11 45.17
C ALA A 255 1.69 -18.61 44.83
N SER A 256 1.38 -18.26 43.58
CA SER A 256 0.94 -16.94 43.10
C SER A 256 0.22 -17.21 41.76
N GLY A 257 -1.06 -16.88 41.56
CA GLY A 257 -1.60 -15.53 41.71
C GLY A 257 -1.31 -14.78 40.41
N GLY A 258 -2.35 -14.57 39.60
CA GLY A 258 -2.26 -14.16 38.20
C GLY A 258 -1.62 -12.80 37.92
N ALA A 259 -1.24 -12.63 36.66
CA ALA A 259 -1.13 -11.38 35.91
C ALA A 259 -0.45 -11.72 34.58
N ASN A 260 -1.22 -11.75 33.49
CA ASN A 260 -0.67 -11.55 32.15
C ASN A 260 -1.47 -10.40 31.52
N ASP A 261 -1.48 -9.26 32.21
CA ASP A 261 -1.88 -7.97 31.66
C ASP A 261 -0.60 -7.21 31.32
N SER A 262 -0.18 -7.32 30.06
CA SER A 262 0.74 -6.37 29.46
C SER A 262 -0.07 -5.51 28.46
N PRO A 263 -0.18 -4.18 28.64
CA PRO A 263 -1.14 -3.35 27.88
C PRO A 263 -0.77 -3.03 26.42
N HIS A 264 0.19 -3.74 25.80
CA HIS A 264 0.88 -3.22 24.60
C HIS A 264 1.00 -4.13 23.38
N LEU A 265 0.17 -5.17 23.22
CA LEU A 265 0.19 -5.95 21.97
C LEU A 265 -1.22 -6.41 21.54
N LEU A 266 -1.94 -5.53 20.84
CA LEU A 266 -3.15 -5.91 20.09
C LEU A 266 -2.82 -6.60 18.76
N ALA A 267 -1.55 -6.60 18.33
CA ALA A 267 -1.09 -7.28 17.12
C ALA A 267 -1.40 -8.79 17.15
N ASP A 268 -1.43 -9.39 18.34
CA ASP A 268 -1.67 -10.82 18.62
C ASP A 268 -3.10 -11.14 19.09
N SER A 269 -4.02 -10.18 19.06
CA SER A 269 -5.39 -10.38 19.59
C SER A 269 -6.37 -11.07 18.63
N THR A 270 -5.90 -11.42 17.42
CA THR A 270 -6.66 -12.28 16.49
C THR A 270 -6.30 -13.74 16.80
N PRO A 271 -7.26 -14.66 16.97
CA PRO A 271 -6.96 -16.04 17.28
C PRO A 271 -6.01 -16.66 16.26
N ASP A 272 -5.15 -17.56 16.76
CA ASP A 272 -4.01 -18.26 16.15
C ASP A 272 -4.40 -19.24 15.02
N THR A 273 -5.41 -18.88 14.22
CA THR A 273 -5.80 -19.57 13.01
C THR A 273 -5.27 -18.77 11.83
N GLU A 274 -4.09 -19.14 11.33
CA GLU A 274 -3.54 -18.64 10.07
C GLU A 274 -4.50 -19.01 8.92
N ARG A 275 -5.50 -18.16 8.67
CA ARG A 275 -6.32 -18.20 7.47
C ARG A 275 -5.62 -17.43 6.37
N ALA A 276 -5.76 -17.90 5.14
CA ALA A 276 -5.28 -17.17 3.96
C ALA A 276 -6.03 -15.84 3.74
N TYR A 277 -7.23 -15.71 4.32
CA TYR A 277 -8.06 -14.51 4.25
C TYR A 277 -8.40 -14.00 5.66
N TRP A 278 -7.97 -12.77 5.96
CA TRP A 278 -8.10 -12.18 7.28
C TRP A 278 -9.55 -12.09 7.80
N ALA A 279 -10.53 -11.89 6.91
CA ALA A 279 -11.92 -11.79 7.31
C ALA A 279 -12.48 -13.12 7.87
N GLU A 280 -11.93 -14.27 7.44
CA GLU A 280 -12.25 -15.57 8.05
C GLU A 280 -11.71 -15.69 9.46
N THR A 281 -10.50 -15.18 9.74
CA THR A 281 -9.94 -15.16 11.10
C THR A 281 -10.80 -14.32 12.03
N VAL A 282 -11.30 -13.18 11.54
CA VAL A 282 -12.22 -12.32 12.30
C VAL A 282 -13.55 -13.03 12.54
N ALA A 283 -14.14 -13.64 11.50
CA ALA A 283 -15.37 -14.41 11.63
C ALA A 283 -15.21 -15.59 12.61
N ASP A 284 -14.07 -16.29 12.60
CA ASP A 284 -13.73 -17.34 13.58
C ASP A 284 -13.71 -16.78 15.02
N ALA A 285 -13.15 -15.57 15.21
CA ALA A 285 -13.12 -14.90 16.51
C ALA A 285 -14.51 -14.49 17.00
N ILE A 286 -15.37 -14.03 16.08
CA ILE A 286 -16.77 -13.69 16.37
C ILE A 286 -17.53 -14.96 16.75
N ASP A 287 -17.46 -16.01 15.93
CA ASP A 287 -18.14 -17.30 16.17
C ASP A 287 -17.74 -17.91 17.52
N ALA A 288 -16.46 -17.80 17.91
CA ALA A 288 -15.96 -18.29 19.19
C ALA A 288 -16.66 -17.64 20.41
N ARG A 289 -17.19 -16.42 20.26
CA ARG A 289 -17.95 -15.71 21.30
C ARG A 289 -19.41 -16.13 21.39
N ASN A 290 -19.92 -16.91 20.42
CA ASN A 290 -21.33 -17.31 20.31
C ASN A 290 -22.28 -16.10 20.36
N PRO A 291 -22.18 -15.14 19.42
CA PRO A 291 -22.96 -13.92 19.43
C PRO A 291 -24.45 -14.21 19.24
N ASP A 292 -25.27 -13.30 19.77
CA ASP A 292 -26.70 -13.27 19.47
C ASP A 292 -26.94 -12.85 18.01
N GLN A 293 -28.14 -13.12 17.49
CA GLN A 293 -28.52 -12.77 16.13
C GLN A 293 -29.47 -11.56 16.14
N PRO A 294 -29.32 -10.60 15.21
CA PRO A 294 -28.27 -10.51 14.20
C PRO A 294 -26.90 -10.13 14.79
N ILE A 295 -25.81 -10.59 14.16
CA ILE A 295 -24.46 -10.10 14.47
C ILE A 295 -24.36 -8.65 14.03
N VAL A 296 -23.91 -7.77 14.91
CA VAL A 296 -23.78 -6.33 14.63
C VAL A 296 -22.33 -5.96 14.33
N ILE A 297 -22.11 -5.47 13.10
CA ILE A 297 -20.82 -4.94 12.66
C ILE A 297 -20.94 -3.43 12.60
N LYS A 298 -20.03 -2.72 13.27
CA LYS A 298 -20.06 -1.26 13.36
C LYS A 298 -18.80 -0.65 12.74
N GLY A 299 -18.96 0.49 12.10
CA GLY A 299 -17.90 1.48 11.87
C GLY A 299 -18.45 2.88 12.19
N GLY A 300 -17.63 3.92 12.11
CA GLY A 300 -18.08 5.28 12.39
C GLY A 300 -17.22 6.37 11.76
N VAL A 301 -17.79 7.56 11.64
CA VAL A 301 -17.06 8.76 11.24
C VAL A 301 -17.75 10.03 11.74
N SER A 302 -16.98 11.03 12.16
CA SER A 302 -17.51 12.39 12.30
C SER A 302 -17.71 13.01 10.90
N PRO A 303 -18.92 13.49 10.55
CA PRO A 303 -19.23 14.06 9.23
C PRO A 303 -18.65 15.48 9.10
N SER A 304 -17.33 15.58 9.14
CA SER A 304 -16.61 16.85 9.25
C SER A 304 -16.31 17.53 7.91
N GLY A 305 -16.54 16.85 6.78
CA GLY A 305 -16.33 17.37 5.44
C GLY A 305 -16.48 16.29 4.38
N VAL A 306 -15.75 16.41 3.27
CA VAL A 306 -15.84 15.52 2.11
C VAL A 306 -15.58 14.06 2.49
N SER A 307 -16.54 13.20 2.15
CA SER A 307 -16.39 11.74 2.16
C SER A 307 -15.35 11.30 1.13
N HIS A 308 -14.28 10.66 1.59
CA HIS A 308 -13.24 10.13 0.72
C HIS A 308 -13.03 8.63 0.97
N LEU A 309 -12.29 7.97 0.08
CA LEU A 309 -12.05 6.52 0.13
C LEU A 309 -11.44 6.05 1.46
N GLY A 310 -10.65 6.89 2.13
CA GLY A 310 -10.16 6.62 3.49
C GLY A 310 -11.27 6.35 4.53
N ASN A 311 -12.43 7.03 4.44
CA ASN A 311 -13.57 6.78 5.34
C ASN A 311 -14.24 5.41 5.06
N PHE A 312 -14.02 4.86 3.87
CA PHE A 312 -14.54 3.55 3.46
C PHE A 312 -13.76 2.37 4.04
N ASN A 313 -12.64 2.60 4.74
CA ASN A 313 -11.88 1.49 5.36
C ASN A 313 -12.76 0.64 6.29
N GLU A 314 -13.57 1.29 7.13
CA GLU A 314 -14.42 0.62 8.11
C GLU A 314 -15.69 0.04 7.47
N ILE A 315 -16.29 0.75 6.51
CA ILE A 315 -17.43 0.25 5.72
C ILE A 315 -17.04 -1.02 4.96
N MET A 316 -15.94 -0.99 4.21
CA MET A 316 -15.54 -2.10 3.36
C MET A 316 -15.01 -3.29 4.17
N ARG A 317 -14.23 -3.05 5.23
CA ARG A 317 -13.78 -4.17 6.09
C ARG A 317 -14.92 -4.79 6.86
N GLY A 318 -15.85 -3.97 7.35
CA GLY A 318 -17.10 -4.46 7.95
C GLY A 318 -17.89 -5.32 6.97
N TYR A 319 -18.03 -4.87 5.73
CA TYR A 319 -18.72 -5.60 4.67
C TYR A 319 -18.09 -6.96 4.37
N LEU A 320 -16.77 -7.02 4.24
CA LEU A 320 -16.06 -8.25 3.92
C LEU A 320 -16.23 -9.32 5.01
N VAL A 321 -16.14 -8.93 6.28
CA VAL A 321 -16.44 -9.83 7.42
C VAL A 321 -17.92 -10.22 7.43
N ALA A 322 -18.82 -9.27 7.11
CA ALA A 322 -20.25 -9.55 6.99
C ALA A 322 -20.55 -10.62 5.94
N GLN A 323 -19.89 -10.57 4.78
CA GLN A 323 -20.05 -11.57 3.72
C GLN A 323 -19.62 -12.95 4.19
N VAL A 324 -18.45 -13.07 4.83
CA VAL A 324 -17.98 -14.34 5.38
C VAL A 324 -18.97 -14.93 6.41
N LEU A 325 -19.52 -14.09 7.29
CA LEU A 325 -20.50 -14.52 8.29
C LEU A 325 -21.85 -14.92 7.66
N ARG A 326 -22.29 -14.20 6.62
CA ARG A 326 -23.51 -14.54 5.86
C ARG A 326 -23.35 -15.88 5.12
N ASP A 327 -22.18 -16.13 4.54
CA ASP A 327 -21.86 -17.41 3.91
C ASP A 327 -21.84 -18.57 4.91
N ARG A 328 -21.52 -18.30 6.18
CA ARG A 328 -21.65 -19.24 7.30
C ARG A 328 -23.08 -19.37 7.84
N GLY A 329 -24.03 -18.60 7.33
CA GLY A 329 -25.46 -18.67 7.66
C GLY A 329 -25.93 -17.76 8.80
N HIS A 330 -25.14 -16.76 9.19
CA HIS A 330 -25.54 -15.77 10.20
C HIS A 330 -26.39 -14.66 9.57
N ASP A 331 -27.31 -14.10 10.36
CA ASP A 331 -27.93 -12.80 10.06
C ASP A 331 -26.97 -11.70 10.52
N VAL A 332 -26.68 -10.74 9.65
CA VAL A 332 -25.66 -9.72 9.91
C VAL A 332 -26.20 -8.35 9.60
N ARG A 333 -26.21 -7.49 10.63
CA ARG A 333 -26.58 -6.08 10.55
C ARG A 333 -25.31 -5.24 10.57
N GLN A 334 -24.99 -4.62 9.44
CA GLN A 334 -23.89 -3.67 9.37
C GLN A 334 -24.44 -2.24 9.60
N VAL A 335 -23.91 -1.58 10.62
CA VAL A 335 -24.26 -0.21 11.00
C VAL A 335 -23.04 0.71 10.83
N PHE A 336 -23.29 1.97 10.55
CA PHE A 336 -22.25 2.98 10.46
C PHE A 336 -22.70 4.27 11.16
N THR A 337 -22.02 4.63 12.23
CA THR A 337 -22.38 5.82 13.01
C THR A 337 -21.85 7.07 12.33
N SER A 338 -22.74 8.04 12.13
CA SER A 338 -22.38 9.40 11.84
C SER A 338 -22.30 10.11 13.18
N ASP A 339 -21.08 10.44 13.62
CA ASP A 339 -20.82 11.10 14.91
C ASP A 339 -21.18 12.59 14.82
N ASP A 340 -22.44 12.85 14.44
CA ASP A 340 -22.97 14.12 14.00
C ASP A 340 -23.34 15.07 15.14
N ARG A 341 -23.30 14.57 16.37
CA ARG A 341 -23.32 15.42 17.56
C ARG A 341 -21.97 16.07 17.83
N ASP A 342 -20.89 15.71 17.14
CA ASP A 342 -19.60 16.38 17.30
C ASP A 342 -19.63 17.84 16.84
N PRO A 343 -18.83 18.72 17.47
CA PRO A 343 -18.79 20.12 17.11
C PRO A 343 -17.91 20.37 15.86
N LEU A 344 -18.33 21.27 14.98
CA LEU A 344 -17.51 21.74 13.86
C LEU A 344 -16.29 22.53 14.38
N ARG A 345 -15.12 21.88 14.39
CA ARG A 345 -13.87 22.48 14.86
C ARG A 345 -13.15 23.33 13.82
N LYS A 346 -13.33 23.04 12.53
CA LYS A 346 -12.65 23.76 11.43
C LYS A 346 -13.52 23.76 10.18
N VAL A 347 -13.54 24.87 9.46
CA VAL A 347 -14.20 24.95 8.15
C VAL A 347 -13.31 24.23 7.11
N PRO A 348 -13.81 23.19 6.41
CA PRO A 348 -13.07 22.52 5.35
C PRO A 348 -12.75 23.45 4.19
N ARG A 349 -11.66 23.22 3.45
CA ARG A 349 -11.28 24.06 2.30
C ARG A 349 -12.16 23.83 1.07
N THR A 350 -12.58 22.58 0.90
CA THR A 350 -13.45 22.11 -0.17
C THR A 350 -14.61 21.34 0.46
N LEU A 351 -15.75 21.35 -0.22
CA LEU A 351 -16.93 20.56 0.13
C LEU A 351 -17.32 19.70 -1.07
N ALA A 352 -18.20 18.74 -0.87
CA ALA A 352 -18.82 17.97 -1.93
C ALA A 352 -20.29 18.36 -1.99
N ASP A 353 -20.79 18.69 -3.18
CA ASP A 353 -22.22 18.92 -3.40
C ASP A 353 -23.01 17.60 -3.38
N SER A 354 -24.33 17.69 -3.60
CA SER A 354 -25.24 16.54 -3.58
C SER A 354 -24.95 15.50 -4.67
N ASP A 355 -24.25 15.91 -5.75
CA ASP A 355 -23.84 15.03 -6.84
C ASP A 355 -22.45 14.39 -6.59
N GLY A 356 -21.82 14.73 -5.46
CA GLY A 356 -20.48 14.26 -5.08
C GLY A 356 -19.34 15.05 -5.71
N SER A 357 -19.63 16.17 -6.38
CA SER A 357 -18.62 17.00 -7.04
C SER A 357 -17.92 17.91 -6.03
N LEU A 358 -16.60 17.99 -6.13
CA LEU A 358 -15.79 18.86 -5.27
C LEU A 358 -16.01 20.33 -5.67
N VAL A 359 -16.40 21.14 -4.69
CA VAL A 359 -16.60 22.58 -4.83
C VAL A 359 -15.71 23.35 -3.85
N ASP A 360 -15.25 24.52 -4.28
CA ASP A 360 -14.48 25.42 -3.43
C ASP A 360 -15.41 26.16 -2.46
N LEU A 361 -14.88 26.54 -1.29
CA LEU A 361 -15.62 27.35 -0.30
C LEU A 361 -16.21 28.66 -0.86
N GLY A 362 -15.67 29.18 -1.97
CA GLY A 362 -16.17 30.39 -2.62
C GLY A 362 -17.56 30.23 -3.23
N ASP A 363 -17.99 28.99 -3.46
CA ASP A 363 -19.27 28.65 -4.07
C ASP A 363 -20.38 28.40 -3.03
N VAL A 364 -20.08 28.52 -1.72
CA VAL A 364 -21.00 28.33 -0.61
C VAL A 364 -20.95 29.48 0.40
N ASP A 365 -21.93 29.55 1.33
CA ASP A 365 -21.93 30.54 2.42
C ASP A 365 -20.90 30.20 3.52
N ALA A 366 -19.63 30.43 3.20
CA ALA A 366 -18.51 30.21 4.12
C ALA A 366 -18.61 31.07 5.40
N GLU A 367 -19.31 32.20 5.35
CA GLU A 367 -19.54 33.05 6.53
C GLU A 367 -20.50 32.36 7.52
N SER A 368 -21.56 31.72 7.03
CA SER A 368 -22.46 30.90 7.83
C SER A 368 -21.71 29.76 8.53
N LEU A 369 -20.90 29.00 7.80
CA LEU A 369 -20.07 27.92 8.37
C LEU A 369 -19.08 28.44 9.43
N GLY A 370 -18.51 29.62 9.21
CA GLY A 370 -17.64 30.28 10.19
C GLY A 370 -18.36 30.67 11.48
N ARG A 371 -19.65 31.03 11.42
CA ARG A 371 -20.48 31.36 12.60
C ARG A 371 -20.96 30.11 13.35
N SER A 372 -21.00 28.96 12.68
CA SER A 372 -21.42 27.67 13.26
C SER A 372 -20.27 26.89 13.93
N LEU A 373 -19.08 27.48 14.05
CA LEU A 373 -17.96 26.84 14.73
C LEU A 373 -18.29 26.53 16.19
N GLY A 374 -17.99 25.30 16.62
CA GLY A 374 -18.30 24.81 17.96
C GLY A 374 -19.73 24.29 18.15
N MET A 375 -20.61 24.42 17.16
CA MET A 375 -21.95 23.81 17.16
C MET A 375 -21.90 22.37 16.63
N ALA A 376 -22.82 21.52 17.08
CA ALA A 376 -22.98 20.15 16.60
C ALA A 376 -23.27 20.12 15.09
N TYR A 377 -22.71 19.15 14.34
CA TYR A 377 -22.94 19.05 12.89
C TYR A 377 -24.43 18.97 12.50
N THR A 378 -25.28 18.39 13.34
CA THR A 378 -26.73 18.35 13.13
C THR A 378 -27.43 19.72 13.25
N ASP A 379 -26.85 20.66 13.98
CA ASP A 379 -27.40 22.01 14.18
C ASP A 379 -26.93 23.00 13.10
N ILE A 380 -26.00 22.59 12.25
CA ILE A 380 -25.46 23.42 11.17
C ILE A 380 -26.34 23.25 9.93
N PRO A 381 -26.83 24.35 9.32
CA PRO A 381 -27.54 24.26 8.05
C PRO A 381 -26.67 23.63 6.95
N ASP A 382 -27.30 22.85 6.07
CA ASP A 382 -26.63 22.37 4.86
C ASP A 382 -26.18 23.57 4.00
N PRO A 383 -24.88 23.66 3.63
CA PRO A 383 -24.37 24.71 2.74
C PRO A 383 -25.05 24.77 1.36
N PHE A 384 -25.65 23.67 0.89
CA PHE A 384 -26.29 23.56 -0.42
C PHE A 384 -27.80 23.71 -0.37
N GLY A 385 -28.42 23.43 0.78
CA GLY A 385 -29.86 23.55 1.02
C GLY A 385 -30.69 22.36 0.52
N ASP A 386 -30.04 21.25 0.22
CA ASP A 386 -30.65 20.00 -0.25
C ASP A 386 -30.94 19.01 0.90
N ALA A 387 -30.20 19.12 2.01
CA ALA A 387 -30.34 18.28 3.19
C ALA A 387 -30.82 19.06 4.44
N PRO A 388 -31.38 18.37 5.45
CA PRO A 388 -31.81 19.01 6.69
C PRO A 388 -30.70 19.69 7.50
N SER A 389 -29.46 19.21 7.38
CA SER A 389 -28.29 19.70 8.10
C SER A 389 -27.00 19.34 7.37
N TYR A 390 -25.90 19.99 7.78
CA TYR A 390 -24.54 19.68 7.33
C TYR A 390 -24.22 18.20 7.52
N ALA A 391 -24.51 17.63 8.70
CA ALA A 391 -24.32 16.21 8.96
C ALA A 391 -25.11 15.31 8.01
N ALA A 392 -26.41 15.61 7.81
CA ALA A 392 -27.28 14.81 6.97
C ALA A 392 -26.81 14.79 5.50
N HIS A 393 -26.25 15.91 5.02
CA HIS A 393 -25.64 16.00 3.70
C HIS A 393 -24.51 14.98 3.53
N PHE A 394 -23.47 15.03 4.36
CA PHE A 394 -22.31 14.14 4.23
C PHE A 394 -22.65 12.68 4.54
N ALA A 395 -23.55 12.41 5.48
CA ALA A 395 -24.04 11.06 5.74
C ALA A 395 -24.77 10.48 4.50
N SER A 396 -25.50 11.31 3.75
CA SER A 396 -26.18 10.88 2.52
C SER A 396 -25.19 10.57 1.38
N LEU A 397 -24.09 11.32 1.28
CA LEU A 397 -23.01 11.05 0.33
C LEU A 397 -22.31 9.73 0.63
N LEU A 398 -21.92 9.49 1.89
CA LEU A 398 -21.36 8.22 2.35
C LEU A 398 -22.28 7.04 2.05
N LYS A 399 -23.58 7.21 2.31
CA LYS A 399 -24.59 6.18 2.00
C LYS A 399 -24.67 5.91 0.50
N SER A 400 -24.70 6.95 -0.31
CA SER A 400 -24.76 6.82 -1.78
C SER A 400 -23.51 6.12 -2.32
N ASP A 401 -22.33 6.43 -1.78
CA ASP A 401 -21.08 5.74 -2.11
C ASP A 401 -21.09 4.26 -1.70
N ALA A 402 -21.69 3.91 -0.56
CA ALA A 402 -21.86 2.52 -0.15
C ALA A 402 -22.84 1.78 -1.07
N GLU A 403 -23.94 2.43 -1.47
CA GLU A 403 -24.89 1.90 -2.45
C GLU A 403 -24.23 1.66 -3.82
N ARG A 404 -23.33 2.56 -4.26
CA ARG A 404 -22.54 2.38 -5.52
C ARG A 404 -21.60 1.17 -5.50
N LEU A 405 -21.21 0.71 -4.30
CA LEU A 405 -20.40 -0.49 -4.10
C LEU A 405 -21.25 -1.70 -3.65
N ASP A 406 -22.59 -1.61 -3.73
CA ASP A 406 -23.57 -2.60 -3.26
C ASP A 406 -23.33 -3.08 -1.82
N VAL A 407 -22.89 -2.18 -0.95
CA VAL A 407 -22.66 -2.46 0.46
C VAL A 407 -23.92 -2.13 1.27
N PRO A 408 -24.63 -3.14 1.83
CA PRO A 408 -25.80 -2.90 2.66
C PRO A 408 -25.35 -2.39 4.04
N VAL A 409 -25.39 -1.07 4.24
CA VAL A 409 -25.03 -0.40 5.49
C VAL A 409 -26.15 0.50 5.98
N GLU A 410 -26.42 0.43 7.29
CA GLU A 410 -27.39 1.30 7.97
C GLU A 410 -26.67 2.49 8.60
N MET A 411 -26.91 3.69 8.08
CA MET A 411 -26.39 4.94 8.67
C MET A 411 -27.18 5.29 9.93
N ILE A 412 -26.49 5.50 11.06
CA ILE A 412 -27.08 5.84 12.36
C ILE A 412 -26.55 7.20 12.82
N SER A 413 -27.45 8.15 13.12
CA SER A 413 -27.08 9.44 13.73
C SER A 413 -26.82 9.24 15.23
N THR A 414 -25.67 9.69 15.74
CA THR A 414 -25.44 9.69 17.18
C THR A 414 -26.33 10.70 17.90
N THR A 415 -26.64 11.85 17.27
CA THR A 415 -27.65 12.79 17.77
C THR A 415 -29.00 12.13 18.01
N ASP A 416 -29.49 11.31 17.08
CA ASP A 416 -30.74 10.58 17.28
C ASP A 416 -30.68 9.64 18.50
N LEU A 417 -29.56 8.95 18.73
CA LEU A 417 -29.36 8.06 19.89
C LEU A 417 -29.45 8.82 21.23
N TYR A 418 -28.99 10.07 21.27
CA TYR A 418 -29.19 10.94 22.44
C TYR A 418 -30.65 11.39 22.57
N GLU A 419 -31.22 11.93 21.50
CA GLU A 419 -32.54 12.58 21.55
C GLU A 419 -33.67 11.60 21.83
N ASN A 420 -33.60 10.41 21.24
CA ASN A 420 -34.60 9.36 21.45
C ASN A 420 -34.42 8.64 22.81
N GLY A 421 -33.31 8.87 23.51
CA GLY A 421 -33.02 8.30 24.82
C GLY A 421 -32.35 6.94 24.80
N THR A 422 -31.82 6.49 23.67
CA THR A 422 -31.07 5.23 23.58
C THR A 422 -29.82 5.27 24.47
N PHE A 423 -29.14 6.43 24.55
CA PHE A 423 -28.01 6.63 25.48
C PHE A 423 -28.38 6.85 26.95
N ASP A 424 -29.67 7.01 27.28
CA ASP A 424 -30.10 7.31 28.66
C ASP A 424 -29.49 6.40 29.72
N PRO A 425 -29.46 5.05 29.56
CA PRO A 425 -28.89 4.17 30.57
C PRO A 425 -27.38 4.36 30.76
N ILE A 426 -26.67 4.73 29.69
CA ILE A 426 -25.22 4.97 29.75
C ILE A 426 -24.92 6.31 30.39
N LEU A 427 -25.67 7.35 30.02
CA LEU A 427 -25.61 8.67 30.65
C LEU A 427 -25.84 8.59 32.16
N ASP A 428 -26.86 7.84 32.58
CA ASP A 428 -27.18 7.66 34.00
C ASP A 428 -26.05 6.92 34.75
N ARG A 429 -25.35 6.00 34.08
CA ARG A 429 -24.23 5.27 34.68
C ARG A 429 -22.97 6.14 34.78
N VAL A 430 -22.59 6.80 33.69
CA VAL A 430 -21.40 7.67 33.64
C VAL A 430 -21.54 8.88 34.55
N LEU A 431 -22.70 9.54 34.54
CA LEU A 431 -22.95 10.77 35.30
C LEU A 431 -23.47 10.50 36.72
N GLY A 432 -23.95 9.28 36.99
CA GLY A 432 -24.31 8.82 38.33
C GLY A 432 -23.09 8.48 39.19
N ASP A 433 -21.97 8.09 38.59
CA ASP A 433 -20.69 7.81 39.26
C ASP A 433 -19.51 8.46 38.51
N VAL A 434 -19.46 9.79 38.56
CA VAL A 434 -18.41 10.59 37.91
C VAL A 434 -17.02 10.25 38.46
N GLU A 435 -16.93 9.89 39.74
CA GLU A 435 -15.66 9.52 40.38
C GLU A 435 -15.10 8.24 39.73
N GLN A 436 -15.93 7.20 39.58
CA GLN A 436 -15.52 5.99 38.86
C GLN A 436 -15.13 6.28 37.42
N ALA A 437 -15.93 7.06 36.68
CA ALA A 437 -15.63 7.38 35.29
C ALA A 437 -14.29 8.12 35.16
N ARG A 438 -14.02 9.06 36.08
CA ARG A 438 -12.76 9.81 36.15
C ARG A 438 -11.57 8.90 36.47
N ASP A 439 -11.70 8.04 37.47
CA ASP A 439 -10.62 7.15 37.90
C ASP A 439 -10.19 6.20 36.79
N VAL A 440 -11.15 5.73 35.98
CA VAL A 440 -10.88 4.85 34.83
C VAL A 440 -10.15 5.59 33.70
N ILE A 441 -10.50 6.84 33.40
CA ILE A 441 -9.88 7.58 32.28
C ILE A 441 -8.58 8.28 32.65
N ALA A 442 -8.35 8.60 33.93
CA ALA A 442 -7.19 9.34 34.41
C ALA A 442 -5.82 8.74 34.00
N PRO A 443 -5.61 7.40 33.99
CA PRO A 443 -4.35 6.81 33.53
C PRO A 443 -4.02 7.09 32.05
N TYR A 444 -5.03 7.45 31.25
CA TYR A 444 -4.90 7.64 29.80
C TYR A 444 -4.90 9.11 29.37
N GLN A 445 -5.22 10.04 30.29
CA GLN A 445 -5.34 11.48 29.98
C GLN A 445 -4.82 12.35 31.14
N ASP A 446 -3.65 12.96 30.93
CA ASP A 446 -3.01 13.85 31.92
C ASP A 446 -3.86 15.09 32.30
N THR A 447 -4.82 15.46 31.46
CA THR A 447 -5.70 16.62 31.66
C THR A 447 -6.85 16.35 32.64
N VAL A 448 -7.01 15.12 33.11
CA VAL A 448 -8.11 14.72 33.99
C VAL A 448 -7.74 15.05 35.44
N ASP A 449 -8.55 15.89 36.09
CA ASP A 449 -8.37 16.29 37.49
C ASP A 449 -9.64 16.07 38.34
N GLU A 450 -9.61 16.46 39.62
CA GLU A 450 -10.73 16.31 40.56
C GLU A 450 -12.01 17.08 40.16
N SER A 451 -11.92 18.00 39.19
CA SER A 451 -13.05 18.75 38.65
C SER A 451 -13.58 18.18 37.34
N TYR A 452 -12.86 17.23 36.72
CA TYR A 452 -13.26 16.63 35.45
C TYR A 452 -14.61 15.91 35.55
N VAL A 453 -15.52 16.26 34.66
CA VAL A 453 -16.80 15.56 34.44
C VAL A 453 -16.82 15.15 32.97
N PRO A 454 -17.05 13.86 32.65
CA PRO A 454 -17.07 13.37 31.27
C PRO A 454 -18.38 13.75 30.56
N PHE A 455 -18.63 15.04 30.36
CA PHE A 455 -19.81 15.53 29.66
C PHE A 455 -19.57 16.90 29.00
N ASN A 456 -20.01 17.04 27.76
CA ASN A 456 -20.01 18.29 27.01
C ASN A 456 -21.45 18.79 26.88
N ALA A 457 -21.77 19.92 27.51
CA ALA A 457 -23.09 20.54 27.43
C ALA A 457 -23.23 21.38 26.16
N ILE A 458 -24.45 21.42 25.59
CA ILE A 458 -24.80 22.39 24.54
C ILE A 458 -25.28 23.68 25.21
N CYS A 459 -24.61 24.79 24.92
CA CYS A 459 -24.97 26.08 25.50
C CYS A 459 -26.33 26.55 24.99
N SER A 460 -27.27 26.84 25.89
CA SER A 460 -28.63 27.28 25.56
C SER A 460 -28.70 28.71 25.04
N GLU A 461 -27.63 29.50 25.21
CA GLU A 461 -27.55 30.88 24.68
C GLU A 461 -26.92 30.93 23.28
N CYS A 462 -25.82 30.22 23.05
CA CYS A 462 -25.07 30.30 21.78
C CYS A 462 -25.04 29.02 20.95
N GLY A 463 -25.53 27.88 21.45
CA GLY A 463 -25.54 26.59 20.73
C GLY A 463 -24.18 25.89 20.66
N GLN A 464 -23.10 26.50 21.17
CA GLN A 464 -21.77 25.89 21.19
C GLN A 464 -21.65 24.80 22.26
N MET A 465 -20.89 23.75 21.96
CA MET A 465 -20.47 22.75 22.92
C MET A 465 -19.41 23.26 23.90
N THR A 466 -19.58 22.92 25.17
CA THR A 466 -18.66 23.29 26.24
C THR A 466 -18.42 22.11 27.18
N ASP A 467 -17.18 21.90 27.59
CA ASP A 467 -16.73 20.83 28.50
C ASP A 467 -16.69 21.28 29.97
N THR A 468 -16.84 22.58 30.24
CA THR A 468 -16.83 23.13 31.61
C THR A 468 -18.17 22.91 32.31
N VAL A 469 -18.30 21.71 32.89
CA VAL A 469 -19.40 21.33 33.79
C VAL A 469 -19.03 21.64 35.24
N THR A 470 -19.91 22.33 35.95
CA THR A 470 -19.67 22.81 37.33
C THR A 470 -20.39 21.99 38.39
N ALA A 471 -21.49 21.32 38.03
CA ALA A 471 -22.23 20.43 38.93
C ALA A 471 -23.03 19.41 38.12
N VAL A 472 -23.28 18.25 38.73
CA VAL A 472 -24.13 17.18 38.18
C VAL A 472 -25.23 16.87 39.18
N ASP A 473 -26.48 16.81 38.70
CA ASP A 473 -27.64 16.33 39.45
C ASP A 473 -28.20 15.07 38.74
N PRO A 474 -27.77 13.86 39.17
CA PRO A 474 -28.23 12.62 38.57
C PRO A 474 -29.73 12.35 38.75
N ASP A 475 -30.33 12.80 39.87
CA ASP A 475 -31.75 12.61 40.14
C ASP A 475 -32.62 13.45 39.20
N ALA A 476 -32.19 14.68 38.90
CA ALA A 476 -32.83 15.56 37.94
C ALA A 476 -32.43 15.28 36.48
N ARG A 477 -31.38 14.48 36.26
CA ARG A 477 -30.73 14.20 34.95
C ARG A 477 -30.27 15.48 34.26
N THR A 478 -29.61 16.35 35.02
CA THR A 478 -29.13 17.66 34.56
C THR A 478 -27.70 17.95 35.00
N VAL A 479 -27.02 18.81 34.25
CA VAL A 479 -25.72 19.40 34.62
C VAL A 479 -25.82 20.92 34.66
N GLU A 480 -25.08 21.55 35.56
CA GLU A 480 -24.78 22.98 35.51
C GLU A 480 -23.46 23.18 34.75
N TYR A 481 -23.39 24.18 33.88
CA TYR A 481 -22.22 24.44 33.05
C TYR A 481 -21.92 25.92 32.93
N ARG A 482 -20.66 26.23 32.57
CA ARG A 482 -20.24 27.55 32.06
C ARG A 482 -19.78 27.36 30.62
N CYS A 483 -20.30 28.16 29.69
CA CYS A 483 -19.86 28.16 28.30
C CYS A 483 -18.46 28.77 28.19
N THR A 484 -17.47 27.90 28.12
CA THR A 484 -16.08 28.24 27.84
C THR A 484 -15.76 27.99 26.37
N GLY A 485 -14.68 28.61 25.90
CA GLY A 485 -14.17 28.30 24.58
C GLY A 485 -13.67 26.87 24.48
N MET A 486 -13.38 26.43 23.26
CA MET A 486 -12.78 25.13 23.00
C MET A 486 -11.57 25.26 22.07
N ASP A 487 -10.59 24.39 22.25
CA ASP A 487 -9.45 24.29 21.36
C ASP A 487 -9.81 23.51 20.08
N ALA A 488 -9.35 24.03 18.95
CA ALA A 488 -9.68 23.54 17.62
C ALA A 488 -8.43 23.49 16.72
N GLY A 489 -7.43 22.73 17.16
CA GLY A 489 -6.11 22.69 16.52
C GLY A 489 -5.32 23.95 16.85
N ASP A 490 -4.82 24.66 15.84
CA ASP A 490 -4.01 25.89 16.01
C ASP A 490 -4.82 27.15 16.38
N ARG A 491 -6.09 26.98 16.75
CA ARG A 491 -7.00 28.09 17.07
C ARG A 491 -7.91 27.73 18.24
N THR A 492 -8.43 28.76 18.89
CA THR A 492 -9.44 28.64 19.95
C THR A 492 -10.76 29.23 19.45
N ILE A 493 -11.86 28.55 19.72
CA ILE A 493 -13.22 29.05 19.49
C ILE A 493 -13.68 29.68 20.80
N ASP A 494 -14.00 30.98 20.80
CA ASP A 494 -14.39 31.70 22.01
C ASP A 494 -15.78 31.28 22.50
N GLY A 495 -15.90 30.93 23.78
CA GLY A 495 -17.19 30.71 24.43
C GLY A 495 -17.89 32.02 24.80
N CYS A 496 -19.22 31.99 24.94
CA CYS A 496 -20.00 33.20 25.27
C CYS A 496 -19.98 33.59 26.76
N GLY A 497 -19.46 32.73 27.64
CA GLY A 497 -19.39 32.96 29.09
C GLY A 497 -20.70 32.73 29.84
N HIS A 498 -21.76 32.28 29.16
CA HIS A 498 -23.05 31.93 29.76
C HIS A 498 -22.91 30.89 30.88
N GLU A 499 -23.69 31.01 31.94
CA GLU A 499 -23.86 29.97 32.96
C GLU A 499 -25.29 29.46 32.89
N GLY A 500 -25.47 28.15 32.75
CA GLY A 500 -26.77 27.55 32.50
C GLY A 500 -26.90 26.13 33.05
N THR A 501 -28.09 25.56 32.85
CA THR A 501 -28.40 24.16 33.15
C THR A 501 -28.79 23.45 31.86
N ALA A 502 -28.25 22.27 31.62
CA ALA A 502 -28.57 21.41 30.49
C ALA A 502 -29.03 20.03 30.99
N GLY A 503 -30.03 19.44 30.36
CA GLY A 503 -30.36 18.04 30.55
C GLY A 503 -29.27 17.12 29.98
N PHE A 504 -29.24 15.86 30.42
CA PHE A 504 -28.26 14.88 29.89
C PHE A 504 -28.37 14.65 28.38
N ARG A 505 -29.55 14.89 27.78
CA ARG A 505 -29.75 14.83 26.32
C ARG A 505 -29.38 16.14 25.61
N GLU A 506 -29.22 17.24 26.33
CA GLU A 506 -28.81 18.56 25.81
C GLU A 506 -27.28 18.71 25.85
N GLY A 507 -26.58 17.62 25.53
CA GLY A 507 -25.13 17.51 25.53
C GLY A 507 -24.70 16.18 24.93
N LYS A 508 -23.44 15.81 25.13
CA LYS A 508 -22.88 14.51 24.74
C LYS A 508 -21.76 14.08 25.69
N LEU A 509 -21.51 12.78 25.73
CA LEU A 509 -20.28 12.26 26.35
C LEU A 509 -19.06 12.65 25.50
N PRO A 510 -17.87 12.82 26.11
CA PRO A 510 -16.63 12.86 25.36
C PRO A 510 -16.47 11.57 24.55
N TRP A 511 -15.87 11.67 23.35
CA TRP A 511 -15.77 10.56 22.39
C TRP A 511 -15.17 9.27 22.98
N ARG A 512 -14.23 9.35 23.94
CA ARG A 512 -13.66 8.17 24.62
C ARG A 512 -14.68 7.39 25.46
N PHE A 513 -15.74 8.04 25.93
CA PHE A 513 -16.87 7.42 26.62
C PHE A 513 -18.02 7.09 25.66
N GLU A 514 -18.26 7.94 24.66
CA GLU A 514 -19.29 7.73 23.65
C GLU A 514 -19.02 6.48 22.81
N TRP A 515 -17.77 6.24 22.42
CA TRP A 515 -17.41 5.10 21.58
C TRP A 515 -17.73 3.74 22.24
N PRO A 516 -17.34 3.48 23.51
CA PRO A 516 -17.82 2.30 24.23
C PRO A 516 -19.32 2.29 24.53
N ALA A 517 -19.94 3.47 24.68
CA ALA A 517 -21.39 3.56 24.86
C ALA A 517 -22.14 3.05 23.62
N GLU A 518 -21.64 3.35 22.42
CA GLU A 518 -22.18 2.85 21.16
C GLU A 518 -22.13 1.32 21.09
N TRP A 519 -21.03 0.70 21.54
CA TRP A 519 -20.93 -0.77 21.62
C TRP A 519 -22.07 -1.38 22.43
N ALA A 520 -22.38 -0.77 23.57
CA ALA A 520 -23.44 -1.25 24.46
C ALA A 520 -24.85 -1.03 23.90
N VAL A 521 -25.14 0.15 23.35
CA VAL A 521 -26.51 0.47 22.91
C VAL A 521 -26.85 -0.13 21.55
N LEU A 522 -25.86 -0.37 20.70
CA LEU A 522 -26.04 -1.01 19.40
C LEU A 522 -25.83 -2.53 19.46
N GLY A 523 -25.20 -3.04 20.52
CA GLY A 523 -24.89 -4.47 20.69
C GLY A 523 -23.81 -4.94 19.71
N VAL A 524 -22.71 -4.18 19.60
CA VAL A 524 -21.67 -4.39 18.58
C VAL A 524 -20.83 -5.63 18.88
N ASP A 525 -20.73 -6.54 17.90
CA ASP A 525 -19.91 -7.75 17.98
C ASP A 525 -18.53 -7.56 17.33
N PHE A 526 -18.42 -6.70 16.32
CA PHE A 526 -17.20 -6.46 15.56
C PHE A 526 -17.08 -5.00 15.09
N GLU A 527 -15.89 -4.43 15.24
CA GLU A 527 -15.54 -3.10 14.72
C GLU A 527 -14.07 -3.05 14.25
N PRO A 528 -13.83 -2.79 12.96
CA PRO A 528 -12.49 -2.44 12.47
C PRO A 528 -12.16 -0.98 12.81
N PHE A 529 -10.89 -0.67 13.07
CA PHE A 529 -10.43 0.70 13.30
C PHE A 529 -8.97 0.87 12.90
N GLY A 530 -8.59 2.13 12.62
CA GLY A 530 -7.23 2.46 12.20
C GLY A 530 -6.18 2.27 13.31
N LYS A 531 -4.92 2.08 12.91
CA LYS A 531 -3.77 1.92 13.81
C LYS A 531 -3.64 3.00 14.90
N ASP A 532 -3.96 4.24 14.57
CA ASP A 532 -3.90 5.37 15.51
C ASP A 532 -4.80 5.13 16.74
N HIS A 533 -5.94 4.47 16.55
CA HIS A 533 -6.83 4.10 17.65
C HIS A 533 -6.28 2.92 18.45
N ALA A 534 -5.61 1.95 17.81
CA ALA A 534 -5.02 0.80 18.49
C ALA A 534 -3.94 1.22 19.51
N GLU A 535 -3.08 2.17 19.13
CA GLU A 535 -2.01 2.68 20.00
C GLU A 535 -2.50 3.73 21.01
N GLY A 536 -3.62 4.42 20.72
CA GLY A 536 -4.11 5.55 21.50
C GLY A 536 -5.38 5.33 22.32
N SER A 537 -6.52 5.08 21.65
CA SER A 537 -7.85 5.16 22.28
C SER A 537 -8.49 3.83 22.62
N TRP A 538 -8.13 2.77 21.91
CA TRP A 538 -8.63 1.44 22.16
C TRP A 538 -8.38 0.96 23.61
N PRO A 539 -7.17 1.12 24.19
CA PRO A 539 -6.93 0.69 25.57
C PRO A 539 -7.88 1.35 26.58
N SER A 540 -8.10 2.67 26.46
CA SER A 540 -9.07 3.36 27.32
C SER A 540 -10.51 2.97 27.02
N GLY A 541 -10.83 2.69 25.75
CA GLY A 541 -12.16 2.26 25.35
C GLY A 541 -12.53 0.92 25.96
N VAL A 542 -11.60 -0.04 25.99
CA VAL A 542 -11.74 -1.34 26.66
C VAL A 542 -11.94 -1.16 28.16
N ASP A 543 -11.13 -0.32 28.81
CA ASP A 543 -11.24 -0.09 30.25
C ASP A 543 -12.58 0.55 30.64
N ILE A 544 -13.00 1.57 29.88
CA ILE A 544 -14.33 2.20 30.01
C ILE A 544 -15.44 1.19 29.74
N ALA A 545 -15.33 0.35 28.70
CA ALA A 545 -16.33 -0.65 28.35
C ALA A 545 -16.60 -1.60 29.52
N HIS A 546 -15.55 -2.13 30.16
CA HIS A 546 -15.71 -3.05 31.28
C HIS A 546 -16.12 -2.35 32.57
N ASN A 547 -15.41 -1.29 32.96
CA ASN A 547 -15.49 -0.72 34.30
C ASN A 547 -16.55 0.36 34.45
N VAL A 548 -16.95 1.02 33.36
CA VAL A 548 -17.95 2.10 33.39
C VAL A 548 -19.21 1.69 32.64
N VAL A 549 -19.11 1.23 31.39
CA VAL A 549 -20.28 0.95 30.55
C VAL A 549 -20.86 -0.44 30.81
N ASN A 550 -20.06 -1.37 31.34
CA ASN A 550 -20.40 -2.78 31.57
C ASN A 550 -20.89 -3.47 30.29
N VAL A 551 -20.05 -3.43 29.26
CA VAL A 551 -20.19 -4.15 27.98
C VAL A 551 -18.88 -4.87 27.66
N GLU A 552 -18.97 -6.01 26.98
CA GLU A 552 -17.79 -6.66 26.41
C GLU A 552 -17.35 -5.91 25.15
N PRO A 553 -16.08 -5.51 25.00
CA PRO A 553 -15.59 -4.88 23.78
C PRO A 553 -15.79 -5.77 22.55
N PRO A 554 -16.12 -5.20 21.37
CA PRO A 554 -16.26 -5.97 20.14
C PRO A 554 -14.95 -6.65 19.74
N VAL A 555 -15.03 -7.63 18.85
CA VAL A 555 -13.83 -8.18 18.19
C VAL A 555 -13.14 -7.04 17.45
N PRO A 556 -11.85 -6.75 17.71
CA PRO A 556 -11.14 -5.69 17.02
C PRO A 556 -10.55 -6.16 15.69
N THR A 557 -10.37 -5.24 14.74
CA THR A 557 -9.43 -5.43 13.63
C THR A 557 -8.72 -4.13 13.36
N VAL A 558 -7.41 -4.13 13.60
CA VAL A 558 -6.54 -2.97 13.33
C VAL A 558 -6.14 -3.00 11.86
N TYR A 559 -6.33 -1.87 11.17
CA TYR A 559 -5.82 -1.69 9.82
C TYR A 559 -4.76 -0.59 9.74
N GLU A 560 -3.80 -0.81 8.84
CA GLU A 560 -2.83 0.20 8.40
C GLU A 560 -3.48 1.22 7.46
N TRP A 561 -2.90 2.41 7.44
CA TRP A 561 -3.27 3.44 6.48
C TRP A 561 -2.85 3.07 5.06
N PHE A 562 -3.54 3.67 4.08
CA PHE A 562 -3.06 3.69 2.71
C PHE A 562 -2.87 5.13 2.23
N THR A 563 -1.93 5.30 1.31
CA THR A 563 -1.64 6.59 0.65
C THR A 563 -2.34 6.68 -0.70
N LEU A 564 -2.42 7.89 -1.25
CA LEU A 564 -2.87 8.20 -2.59
C LEU A 564 -1.68 8.79 -3.35
N ASN A 565 -1.18 8.09 -4.36
CA ASN A 565 0.02 8.45 -5.13
C ASN A 565 1.26 8.76 -4.26
N GLY A 566 1.47 7.96 -3.21
CA GLY A 566 2.56 8.08 -2.25
C GLY A 566 2.37 9.15 -1.18
N GLU A 567 1.28 9.92 -1.22
CA GLU A 567 0.96 10.94 -0.22
C GLU A 567 -0.22 10.53 0.68
N PRO A 568 -0.22 10.87 1.98
CA PRO A 568 -1.36 10.58 2.86
C PRO A 568 -2.65 11.25 2.37
N LEU A 569 -3.78 10.56 2.51
CA LEU A 569 -5.08 11.18 2.25
C LEU A 569 -5.31 12.33 3.25
N SER A 570 -5.74 13.49 2.74
CA SER A 570 -6.02 14.65 3.58
C SER A 570 -7.05 15.56 2.94
N SER A 571 -8.26 15.60 3.51
CA SER A 571 -9.32 16.54 3.12
C SER A 571 -8.86 18.00 3.27
N SER A 572 -7.94 18.28 4.19
CA SER A 572 -7.42 19.64 4.40
C SER A 572 -6.33 20.04 3.39
N ALA A 573 -5.54 19.08 2.90
CA ALA A 573 -4.57 19.31 1.83
C ALA A 573 -5.20 19.23 0.43
N GLY A 574 -6.39 18.63 0.34
CA GLY A 574 -7.07 18.36 -0.93
C GLY A 574 -6.60 17.08 -1.62
N ASN A 575 -5.69 16.32 -0.99
CA ASN A 575 -5.25 15.02 -1.50
C ASN A 575 -6.28 13.95 -1.12
N ILE A 576 -7.37 13.88 -1.88
CA ILE A 576 -8.48 12.96 -1.66
C ILE A 576 -8.93 12.34 -2.99
N ILE A 577 -9.54 11.17 -2.90
CA ILE A 577 -10.29 10.54 -3.98
C ILE A 577 -11.59 10.00 -3.41
N THR A 578 -12.70 10.23 -4.10
CA THR A 578 -14.03 9.73 -3.70
C THR A 578 -14.29 8.36 -4.32
N VAL A 579 -15.25 7.61 -3.78
CA VAL A 579 -15.67 6.32 -4.36
C VAL A 579 -16.22 6.52 -5.77
N GLN A 580 -17.02 7.56 -5.98
CA GLN A 580 -17.55 7.90 -7.30
C GLN A 580 -16.44 8.12 -8.34
N GLN A 581 -15.43 8.94 -8.02
CA GLN A 581 -14.28 9.16 -8.90
C GLN A 581 -13.55 7.85 -9.20
N LEU A 582 -13.37 6.98 -8.20
CA LEU A 582 -12.70 5.71 -8.40
C LEU A 582 -13.52 4.77 -9.29
N LEU A 583 -14.84 4.76 -9.20
CA LEU A 583 -15.73 3.92 -10.01
C LEU A 583 -15.87 4.37 -11.47
N GLU A 584 -15.52 5.62 -11.77
CA GLU A 584 -15.28 6.08 -13.16
C GLU A 584 -14.03 5.43 -13.76
N LEU A 585 -13.09 5.00 -12.91
CA LEU A 585 -11.78 4.48 -13.29
C LEU A 585 -11.59 2.99 -13.04
N LEU A 586 -12.45 2.33 -12.26
CA LEU A 586 -12.32 0.92 -11.86
C LEU A 586 -13.68 0.25 -11.74
N GLU A 587 -13.71 -1.07 -11.91
CA GLU A 587 -14.87 -1.88 -11.59
C GLU A 587 -15.06 -1.97 -10.05
N PRO A 588 -16.32 -2.03 -9.56
CA PRO A 588 -16.60 -2.18 -8.13
C PRO A 588 -15.85 -3.34 -7.47
N GLU A 589 -15.68 -4.46 -8.19
CA GLU A 589 -15.00 -5.66 -7.72
C GLU A 589 -13.50 -5.41 -7.47
N VAL A 590 -12.85 -4.58 -8.28
CA VAL A 590 -11.45 -4.20 -8.10
C VAL A 590 -11.30 -3.31 -6.86
N VAL A 591 -12.26 -2.41 -6.63
CA VAL A 591 -12.31 -1.59 -5.40
C VAL A 591 -12.53 -2.47 -4.17
N ARG A 592 -13.45 -3.43 -4.21
CA ARG A 592 -13.67 -4.39 -3.11
C ARG A 592 -12.43 -5.26 -2.86
N TYR A 593 -11.76 -5.71 -3.93
CA TYR A 593 -10.51 -6.45 -3.86
C TYR A 593 -9.39 -5.65 -3.17
N PHE A 594 -9.28 -4.35 -3.46
CA PHE A 594 -8.31 -3.47 -2.80
C PHE A 594 -8.38 -3.59 -1.26
N PHE A 595 -9.59 -3.65 -0.71
CA PHE A 595 -9.86 -3.80 0.72
C PHE A 595 -9.82 -5.24 1.24
N ALA A 596 -9.97 -6.24 0.36
CA ALA A 596 -9.85 -7.66 0.74
C ALA A 596 -8.41 -8.08 1.01
N ARG A 597 -7.42 -7.38 0.47
CA ARG A 597 -6.00 -7.61 0.76
C ARG A 597 -5.68 -7.35 2.24
N ASN A 598 -4.58 -7.94 2.74
CA ASN A 598 -4.20 -7.94 4.15
C ASN A 598 -4.25 -6.52 4.79
N PRO A 599 -5.14 -6.25 5.77
CA PRO A 599 -5.33 -4.92 6.34
C PRO A 599 -4.16 -4.43 7.21
N LYS A 600 -3.28 -5.34 7.67
CA LYS A 600 -2.10 -5.01 8.48
C LYS A 600 -0.91 -4.51 7.64
N LYS A 601 -1.03 -4.47 6.30
CA LYS A 601 0.01 -3.95 5.41
C LYS A 601 -0.39 -2.58 4.89
N ALA A 602 0.48 -1.59 5.08
CA ALA A 602 0.35 -0.28 4.43
C ALA A 602 0.39 -0.46 2.90
N ARG A 603 -0.36 0.37 2.18
CA ARG A 603 -0.44 0.32 0.72
C ARG A 603 -0.50 1.72 0.13
N ASP A 604 -0.14 1.82 -1.14
CA ASP A 604 -0.44 2.99 -1.94
C ASP A 604 -1.56 2.68 -2.95
N LEU A 605 -2.50 3.61 -3.10
CA LEU A 605 -3.41 3.65 -4.22
C LEU A 605 -2.83 4.62 -5.24
N ASP A 606 -2.05 4.09 -6.19
CA ASP A 606 -1.49 4.88 -7.29
C ASP A 606 -2.49 4.93 -8.45
N ILE A 607 -3.17 6.07 -8.61
CA ILE A 607 -4.17 6.27 -9.67
C ILE A 607 -3.52 6.34 -11.06
N SER A 608 -2.22 6.66 -11.13
CA SER A 608 -1.48 6.65 -12.39
C SER A 608 -1.17 5.23 -12.85
N ARG A 609 -1.18 4.26 -11.91
CA ARG A 609 -0.87 2.84 -12.14
C ARG A 609 -2.03 1.89 -11.85
N LEU A 610 -3.27 2.32 -12.07
CA LEU A 610 -4.45 1.46 -11.92
C LEU A 610 -4.40 0.20 -12.79
N ASP A 611 -3.64 0.21 -13.88
CA ASP A 611 -3.33 -0.99 -14.69
C ASP A 611 -2.81 -2.14 -13.83
N GLN A 612 -1.92 -1.85 -12.88
CA GLN A 612 -1.33 -2.86 -12.01
C GLN A 612 -2.36 -3.44 -11.03
N LEU A 613 -3.21 -2.59 -10.45
CA LEU A 613 -4.25 -3.04 -9.52
C LEU A 613 -5.29 -3.92 -10.23
N VAL A 614 -5.65 -3.58 -11.47
CA VAL A 614 -6.56 -4.40 -12.28
C VAL A 614 -5.89 -5.72 -12.68
N ASP A 615 -4.61 -5.71 -13.08
CA ASP A 615 -3.87 -6.93 -13.41
C ASP A 615 -3.72 -7.87 -12.20
N GLU A 616 -3.49 -7.32 -11.00
CA GLU A 616 -3.50 -8.05 -9.73
C GLU A 616 -4.85 -8.71 -9.48
N PHE A 617 -5.95 -7.97 -9.67
CA PHE A 617 -7.31 -8.50 -9.52
C PHE A 617 -7.58 -9.62 -10.53
N ASP A 618 -7.21 -9.43 -11.80
CA ASP A 618 -7.40 -10.44 -12.83
C ASP A 618 -6.56 -11.71 -12.55
N ARG A 619 -5.35 -11.56 -11.98
CA ARG A 619 -4.54 -12.69 -11.50
C ARG A 619 -5.20 -13.41 -10.31
N PHE A 620 -5.77 -12.64 -9.38
CA PHE A 620 -6.52 -13.15 -8.23
C PHE A 620 -7.77 -13.93 -8.67
N GLU A 621 -8.52 -13.45 -9.66
CA GLU A 621 -9.64 -14.18 -10.27
C GLU A 621 -9.18 -15.50 -10.91
N ARG A 622 -8.11 -15.47 -11.73
CA ARG A 622 -7.57 -16.70 -12.32
C ARG A 622 -7.09 -17.71 -11.28
N ALA A 623 -6.51 -17.22 -10.17
CA ALA A 623 -6.06 -18.07 -9.08
C ALA A 623 -7.24 -18.74 -8.33
N PHE A 624 -8.42 -18.12 -8.30
CA PHE A 624 -9.64 -18.73 -7.76
C PHE A 624 -10.07 -19.94 -8.60
N PHE A 625 -9.95 -19.86 -9.92
CA PHE A 625 -10.26 -20.95 -10.86
C PHE A 625 -9.10 -21.94 -11.08
N ASP A 626 -8.05 -21.88 -10.25
CA ASP A 626 -6.83 -22.70 -10.33
C ASP A 626 -6.09 -22.61 -11.69
N GLU A 627 -6.19 -21.47 -12.40
CA GLU A 627 -5.59 -21.27 -13.73
C GLU A 627 -4.14 -20.76 -13.68
N THR A 628 -3.68 -20.24 -12.53
CA THR A 628 -2.32 -19.67 -12.39
C THR A 628 -1.28 -20.68 -11.92
N GLY A 629 -1.70 -21.75 -11.22
CA GLY A 629 -0.79 -22.65 -10.51
C GLY A 629 -0.07 -22.01 -9.32
N ASP A 630 -0.48 -20.82 -8.88
CA ASP A 630 0.14 -20.07 -7.78
C ASP A 630 -0.33 -20.61 -6.42
N GLU A 631 0.49 -21.45 -5.79
CA GLU A 631 0.17 -22.08 -4.51
C GLU A 631 0.06 -21.10 -3.34
N HIS A 632 0.60 -19.87 -3.46
CA HIS A 632 0.53 -18.84 -2.42
C HIS A 632 -0.72 -17.96 -2.58
N LEU A 633 -1.09 -17.60 -3.81
CA LEU A 633 -2.25 -16.76 -4.09
C LEU A 633 -3.57 -17.55 -4.05
N ALA A 634 -3.57 -18.80 -4.52
CA ALA A 634 -4.79 -19.59 -4.66
C ALA A 634 -5.57 -19.80 -3.35
N PRO A 635 -4.94 -20.03 -2.17
CA PRO A 635 -5.65 -20.08 -0.90
C PRO A 635 -6.41 -18.80 -0.57
N PHE A 636 -5.80 -17.63 -0.78
CA PHE A 636 -6.44 -16.33 -0.57
C PHE A 636 -7.56 -16.11 -1.60
N ALA A 637 -7.30 -16.43 -2.87
CA ALA A 637 -8.29 -16.32 -3.94
C ALA A 637 -9.56 -17.14 -3.66
N ARG A 638 -9.40 -18.43 -3.33
CA ARG A 638 -10.53 -19.33 -2.97
C ARG A 638 -11.37 -18.80 -1.81
N ALA A 639 -10.73 -18.18 -0.82
CA ALA A 639 -11.42 -17.67 0.37
C ALA A 639 -12.04 -16.28 0.16
N ALA A 640 -11.43 -15.39 -0.64
CA ALA A 640 -11.83 -13.99 -0.72
C ALA A 640 -12.63 -13.64 -1.99
N TYR A 641 -12.39 -14.31 -3.13
CA TYR A 641 -12.99 -13.94 -4.42
C TYR A 641 -14.54 -13.91 -4.40
N PRO A 642 -15.23 -14.91 -3.81
CA PRO A 642 -16.70 -14.88 -3.72
C PRO A 642 -17.28 -13.68 -2.96
N HIS A 643 -16.49 -13.03 -2.11
CA HIS A 643 -16.92 -11.91 -1.28
C HIS A 643 -16.67 -10.54 -1.93
N VAL A 644 -15.92 -10.49 -3.03
CA VAL A 644 -15.60 -9.23 -3.74
C VAL A 644 -16.32 -9.10 -5.08
N VAL A 645 -16.91 -10.18 -5.61
CA VAL A 645 -17.70 -10.18 -6.86
C VAL A 645 -19.18 -10.43 -6.57
N ASP A 646 -20.06 -9.89 -7.41
CA ASP A 646 -21.51 -10.10 -7.25
C ASP A 646 -21.93 -11.54 -7.63
N GLU A 647 -21.25 -12.11 -8.63
CA GLU A 647 -21.50 -13.47 -9.12
C GLU A 647 -20.18 -14.13 -9.51
N VAL A 648 -19.87 -15.26 -8.86
CA VAL A 648 -18.79 -16.16 -9.27
C VAL A 648 -19.20 -16.84 -10.57
N ARG A 649 -18.51 -16.50 -11.65
CA ARG A 649 -18.84 -16.97 -12.99
C ARG A 649 -17.60 -17.32 -13.79
N GLU A 650 -17.52 -18.57 -14.23
CA GLU A 650 -16.45 -19.05 -15.11
C GLU A 650 -16.59 -18.47 -16.53
N GLY A 651 -15.46 -18.38 -17.24
CA GLY A 651 -15.42 -17.98 -18.65
C GLY A 651 -15.61 -16.49 -18.89
N ARG A 652 -15.36 -15.64 -17.88
CA ARG A 652 -15.20 -14.19 -18.07
C ARG A 652 -14.00 -13.91 -18.96
N VAL A 653 -14.11 -12.87 -19.78
CA VAL A 653 -13.00 -12.37 -20.59
C VAL A 653 -12.47 -11.12 -19.95
N ARG A 654 -11.22 -11.16 -19.48
CA ARG A 654 -10.53 -10.03 -18.88
C ARG A 654 -9.57 -9.43 -19.89
N LEU A 655 -9.96 -8.30 -20.49
CA LEU A 655 -9.05 -7.53 -21.33
C LEU A 655 -7.98 -6.89 -20.44
N PRO A 656 -6.68 -7.00 -20.78
CA PRO A 656 -5.63 -6.25 -20.09
C PRO A 656 -6.00 -4.77 -20.05
N TYR A 657 -5.82 -4.11 -18.92
CA TYR A 657 -6.39 -2.77 -18.71
C TYR A 657 -5.83 -1.75 -19.71
N THR A 658 -4.54 -1.85 -20.01
CA THR A 658 -3.86 -1.03 -21.02
C THR A 658 -4.42 -1.27 -22.42
N PHE A 659 -4.68 -2.52 -22.80
CA PHE A 659 -5.31 -2.86 -24.08
C PHE A 659 -6.76 -2.34 -24.15
N ALA A 660 -7.53 -2.47 -23.07
CA ALA A 660 -8.87 -1.91 -22.98
C ALA A 660 -8.86 -0.37 -23.14
N ALA A 661 -7.86 0.33 -22.61
CA ALA A 661 -7.69 1.76 -22.79
C ALA A 661 -7.48 2.13 -24.27
N VAL A 662 -6.65 1.36 -25.00
CA VAL A 662 -6.43 1.53 -26.44
C VAL A 662 -7.73 1.32 -27.23
N LEU A 663 -8.47 0.25 -26.92
CA LEU A 663 -9.78 0.00 -27.55
C LEU A 663 -10.80 1.10 -27.28
N GLY A 664 -10.70 1.76 -26.13
CA GLY A 664 -11.55 2.89 -25.73
C GLY A 664 -11.35 4.15 -26.56
N MET A 665 -10.28 4.21 -27.34
CA MET A 665 -10.02 5.32 -28.26
C MET A 665 -10.76 5.18 -29.59
N VAL A 666 -11.52 4.10 -29.75
CA VAL A 666 -12.36 3.82 -30.91
C VAL A 666 -13.82 3.75 -30.46
N ASP A 667 -14.67 4.65 -30.97
CA ASP A 667 -16.11 4.70 -30.67
C ASP A 667 -16.94 3.77 -31.60
N ASP A 668 -16.42 2.57 -31.89
CA ASP A 668 -17.10 1.52 -32.69
C ASP A 668 -16.99 0.16 -32.00
N ARG A 669 -18.13 -0.31 -31.48
CA ARG A 669 -18.24 -1.58 -30.74
C ARG A 669 -17.91 -2.81 -31.59
N GLU A 670 -18.29 -2.82 -32.87
CA GLU A 670 -17.98 -3.95 -33.75
C GLU A 670 -16.47 -4.02 -34.04
N LEU A 671 -15.83 -2.86 -34.22
CA LEU A 671 -14.38 -2.77 -34.35
C LEU A 671 -13.68 -3.22 -33.06
N GLN A 672 -14.09 -2.75 -31.87
CA GLN A 672 -13.53 -3.20 -30.58
C GLN A 672 -13.56 -4.73 -30.42
N VAL A 673 -14.68 -5.38 -30.76
CA VAL A 673 -14.80 -6.85 -30.71
C VAL A 673 -13.88 -7.53 -31.73
N ARG A 674 -13.75 -6.97 -32.93
CA ARG A 674 -12.85 -7.53 -33.96
C ARG A 674 -11.39 -7.46 -33.52
N LEU A 675 -10.96 -6.34 -32.94
CA LEU A 675 -9.61 -6.15 -32.40
C LEU A 675 -9.34 -7.09 -31.22
N ALA A 676 -10.27 -7.20 -30.27
CA ALA A 676 -10.13 -8.15 -29.16
C ALA A 676 -10.10 -9.62 -29.62
N ARG A 677 -10.70 -9.95 -30.77
CA ARG A 677 -10.59 -11.27 -31.40
C ARG A 677 -9.25 -11.48 -32.11
N SER A 678 -8.71 -10.47 -32.79
CA SER A 678 -7.41 -10.59 -33.47
C SER A 678 -6.28 -10.80 -32.46
N GLU A 679 -6.34 -10.12 -31.32
CA GLU A 679 -5.41 -10.28 -30.20
C GLU A 679 -5.65 -11.56 -29.37
N GLY A 680 -6.64 -12.37 -29.74
CA GLY A 680 -6.90 -13.66 -29.10
C GLY A 680 -7.55 -13.58 -27.72
N HIS A 681 -7.99 -12.39 -27.27
CA HIS A 681 -8.73 -12.24 -26.02
C HIS A 681 -10.16 -12.79 -26.11
N ILE A 682 -10.78 -12.72 -27.29
CA ILE A 682 -12.13 -13.24 -27.55
C ILE A 682 -12.05 -14.40 -28.55
N ALA A 683 -12.57 -15.57 -28.15
CA ALA A 683 -12.68 -16.74 -29.02
C ALA A 683 -13.98 -16.71 -29.86
N ALA A 684 -14.04 -17.55 -30.89
CA ALA A 684 -15.21 -17.64 -31.77
C ALA A 684 -16.48 -18.15 -31.06
N ASP A 685 -16.31 -18.92 -30.00
CA ASP A 685 -17.36 -19.51 -29.17
C ASP A 685 -17.57 -18.78 -27.84
N THR A 686 -16.86 -17.66 -27.59
CA THR A 686 -17.07 -16.84 -26.40
C THR A 686 -18.53 -16.38 -26.32
N PRO A 687 -19.22 -16.65 -25.20
CA PRO A 687 -20.61 -16.23 -25.02
C PRO A 687 -20.78 -14.72 -25.10
N GLN A 688 -21.92 -14.25 -25.63
CA GLN A 688 -22.21 -12.82 -25.80
C GLN A 688 -22.11 -12.04 -24.47
N TRP A 689 -22.56 -12.63 -23.36
CA TRP A 689 -22.49 -11.98 -22.06
C TRP A 689 -21.05 -11.68 -21.62
N ALA A 690 -20.09 -12.55 -21.94
CA ALA A 690 -18.68 -12.39 -21.57
C ALA A 690 -18.00 -11.35 -22.46
N ILE A 691 -18.45 -11.25 -23.71
CA ILE A 691 -18.05 -10.15 -24.61
C ILE A 691 -18.58 -8.83 -24.06
N ASP A 692 -19.85 -8.76 -23.67
CA ASP A 692 -20.44 -7.52 -23.15
C ASP A 692 -19.74 -7.07 -21.85
N ASP A 693 -19.51 -7.98 -20.90
CA ASP A 693 -18.75 -7.75 -19.65
C ASP A 693 -17.32 -7.22 -19.92
N ALA A 694 -16.62 -7.82 -20.88
CA ALA A 694 -15.27 -7.40 -21.28
C ALA A 694 -15.25 -6.00 -21.91
N LEU A 695 -16.28 -5.64 -22.67
CA LEU A 695 -16.38 -4.32 -23.29
C LEU A 695 -16.76 -3.23 -22.27
N ASP A 696 -17.48 -3.55 -21.20
CA ASP A 696 -17.83 -2.57 -20.15
C ASP A 696 -16.59 -2.06 -19.38
N ARG A 697 -15.49 -2.82 -19.41
CA ARG A 697 -14.17 -2.39 -18.90
C ARG A 697 -13.54 -1.27 -19.73
N ILE A 698 -13.84 -1.20 -21.03
CA ILE A 698 -13.21 -0.26 -21.97
C ILE A 698 -13.45 1.19 -21.57
N GLU A 699 -14.67 1.55 -21.16
CA GLU A 699 -14.99 2.94 -20.82
C GLU A 699 -14.24 3.42 -19.57
N ARG A 700 -14.02 2.54 -18.59
CA ARG A 700 -13.21 2.85 -17.41
C ARG A 700 -11.75 3.02 -17.78
N ALA A 701 -11.22 2.12 -18.60
CA ALA A 701 -9.84 2.18 -19.07
C ALA A 701 -9.58 3.43 -19.93
N ARG A 702 -10.54 3.81 -20.77
CA ARG A 702 -10.55 5.08 -21.53
C ARG A 702 -10.53 6.28 -20.59
N SER A 703 -11.40 6.27 -19.58
CA SER A 703 -11.49 7.36 -18.60
C SER A 703 -10.19 7.50 -17.80
N TRP A 704 -9.60 6.39 -17.37
CA TRP A 704 -8.28 6.36 -16.74
C TRP A 704 -7.20 6.94 -17.64
N ALA A 705 -7.11 6.50 -18.90
CA ALA A 705 -6.13 7.03 -19.84
C ALA A 705 -6.24 8.54 -20.03
N ARG A 706 -7.48 9.04 -20.23
CA ARG A 706 -7.76 10.46 -20.42
C ARG A 706 -7.49 11.30 -19.16
N GLN A 707 -7.95 10.85 -18.00
CA GLN A 707 -7.78 11.60 -16.76
C GLN A 707 -6.31 11.66 -16.32
N MET A 708 -5.54 10.61 -16.57
CA MET A 708 -4.11 10.56 -16.23
C MET A 708 -3.21 11.13 -17.33
N ASP A 709 -3.78 11.52 -18.48
CA ASP A 709 -3.05 11.93 -19.69
C ASP A 709 -1.87 11.00 -20.00
N ASN A 710 -2.11 9.70 -19.90
CA ASN A 710 -1.05 8.70 -19.97
C ASN A 710 -0.75 8.29 -21.42
N ALA A 711 0.20 7.36 -21.61
CA ALA A 711 0.65 6.92 -22.93
C ALA A 711 -0.44 6.28 -23.80
N TYR A 712 -1.63 5.99 -23.25
CA TYR A 712 -2.77 5.42 -23.96
C TYR A 712 -3.81 6.47 -24.36
N ASN A 713 -3.64 7.74 -23.98
CA ASN A 713 -4.53 8.85 -24.31
C ASN A 713 -4.29 9.40 -25.73
N TYR A 714 -4.67 8.65 -26.75
CA TYR A 714 -4.57 9.10 -28.15
C TYR A 714 -5.85 8.75 -28.91
N GLU A 715 -6.37 9.65 -29.74
CA GLU A 715 -7.65 9.44 -30.44
C GLU A 715 -7.42 8.91 -31.85
N LEU A 716 -7.85 7.67 -32.13
CA LEU A 716 -7.76 7.12 -33.49
C LEU A 716 -8.77 7.83 -34.40
N GLN A 717 -8.27 8.49 -35.44
CA GLN A 717 -9.07 9.30 -36.34
C GLN A 717 -9.90 8.43 -37.29
N ALA A 718 -11.22 8.44 -37.11
CA ALA A 718 -12.14 7.71 -37.97
C ALA A 718 -12.11 8.22 -39.42
N GLU A 719 -11.94 9.53 -39.62
CA GLU A 719 -11.75 10.16 -40.92
C GLU A 719 -10.26 10.43 -41.17
N LEU A 720 -9.85 10.44 -42.44
CA LEU A 720 -8.49 10.80 -42.83
C LEU A 720 -8.20 12.26 -42.44
N PRO A 721 -7.19 12.53 -41.58
CA PRO A 721 -6.83 13.89 -41.19
C PRO A 721 -6.35 14.75 -42.37
N GLU A 722 -6.55 16.06 -42.31
CA GLU A 722 -6.08 17.00 -43.35
C GLU A 722 -4.56 17.22 -43.27
N VAL A 723 -3.78 16.24 -43.73
CA VAL A 723 -2.31 16.27 -43.66
C VAL A 723 -1.68 16.20 -45.05
N THR A 724 -0.56 16.92 -45.21
CA THR A 724 0.19 16.97 -46.47
C THR A 724 1.60 16.47 -46.24
N PHE A 725 2.02 15.53 -47.09
CA PHE A 725 3.32 14.89 -47.01
C PHE A 725 4.17 15.22 -48.24
N THR A 726 5.48 15.08 -48.09
CA THR A 726 6.40 15.18 -49.24
C THR A 726 6.20 13.99 -50.18
N GLU A 727 6.66 14.09 -51.42
CA GLU A 727 6.63 12.96 -52.36
C GLU A 727 7.40 11.73 -51.82
N ALA A 728 8.51 11.97 -51.12
CA ALA A 728 9.31 10.91 -50.50
C ALA A 728 8.57 10.22 -49.34
N THR A 729 7.95 11.00 -48.44
CA THR A 729 7.12 10.47 -47.35
C THR A 729 5.90 9.71 -47.88
N THR A 730 5.29 10.20 -48.96
CA THR A 730 4.14 9.55 -49.62
C THR A 730 4.53 8.17 -50.16
N ALA A 731 5.66 8.08 -50.86
CA ALA A 731 6.18 6.82 -51.38
C ALA A 731 6.58 5.83 -50.27
N ALA A 732 7.15 6.35 -49.17
CA ALA A 732 7.48 5.57 -47.99
C ALA A 732 6.24 4.98 -47.30
N LEU A 733 5.16 5.76 -47.17
CA LEU A 733 3.89 5.27 -46.62
C LEU A 733 3.23 4.23 -47.54
N ASP A 734 3.32 4.39 -48.86
CA ASP A 734 2.82 3.40 -49.83
C ASP A 734 3.58 2.06 -49.72
N ASP A 735 4.91 2.11 -49.57
CA ASP A 735 5.75 0.92 -49.35
C ASP A 735 5.40 0.23 -48.02
N LEU A 736 5.21 1.00 -46.94
CA LEU A 736 4.76 0.47 -45.66
C LEU A 736 3.36 -0.15 -45.77
N ALA A 737 2.45 0.44 -46.55
CA ALA A 737 1.13 -0.11 -46.82
C ALA A 737 1.21 -1.46 -47.55
N GLU A 738 2.14 -1.62 -48.51
CA GLU A 738 2.38 -2.92 -49.16
C GLU A 738 2.88 -3.97 -48.19
N PHE A 739 3.77 -3.58 -47.26
CA PHE A 739 4.27 -4.47 -46.21
C PHE A 739 3.12 -4.91 -45.29
N VAL A 740 2.32 -3.97 -44.77
CA VAL A 740 1.16 -4.30 -43.94
C VAL A 740 0.16 -5.18 -44.71
N ALA A 741 -0.09 -4.90 -46.00
CA ALA A 741 -0.96 -5.70 -46.85
C ALA A 741 -0.50 -7.16 -47.01
N ALA A 742 0.81 -7.43 -46.89
CA ALA A 742 1.37 -8.78 -46.91
C ALA A 742 1.08 -9.59 -45.62
N GLY A 743 0.56 -8.95 -44.58
CA GLY A 743 0.09 -9.60 -43.35
C GLY A 743 1.17 -9.86 -42.31
N HIS A 744 2.14 -8.97 -42.21
CA HIS A 744 3.15 -8.95 -41.15
C HIS A 744 2.55 -8.53 -39.79
N ASP A 745 3.19 -8.95 -38.70
CA ASP A 745 2.79 -8.62 -37.32
C ASP A 745 3.36 -7.26 -36.87
N GLY A 746 2.91 -6.79 -35.71
CA GLY A 746 3.25 -5.45 -35.19
C GLY A 746 4.75 -5.22 -34.97
N GLU A 747 5.50 -6.22 -34.49
CA GLU A 747 6.96 -6.12 -34.31
C GLU A 747 7.68 -5.99 -35.66
N ALA A 748 7.24 -6.77 -36.66
CA ALA A 748 7.79 -6.68 -38.01
C ALA A 748 7.44 -5.33 -38.66
N ILE A 749 6.23 -4.82 -38.48
CA ILE A 749 5.82 -3.49 -38.97
C ILE A 749 6.65 -2.41 -38.28
N GLN A 750 6.86 -2.50 -36.95
CA GLN A 750 7.67 -1.56 -36.19
C GLN A 750 9.10 -1.49 -36.73
N SER A 751 9.70 -2.64 -37.01
CA SER A 751 11.03 -2.73 -37.62
C SER A 751 11.05 -2.16 -39.03
N GLU A 752 10.04 -2.46 -39.84
CA GLU A 752 9.93 -1.99 -41.23
C GLU A 752 9.79 -0.46 -41.31
N ILE A 753 9.15 0.21 -40.34
CA ILE A 753 9.07 1.68 -40.31
C ILE A 753 10.47 2.30 -40.32
N TYR A 754 11.43 1.75 -39.54
CA TYR A 754 12.81 2.23 -39.54
C TYR A 754 13.53 1.99 -40.86
N ASP A 755 13.31 0.82 -41.48
CA ASP A 755 13.99 0.45 -42.72
C ASP A 755 13.42 1.19 -43.93
N THR A 756 12.10 1.39 -43.98
CA THR A 756 11.41 2.21 -44.97
C THR A 756 11.85 3.67 -44.88
N ALA A 757 11.95 4.25 -43.68
CA ALA A 757 12.46 5.61 -43.51
C ALA A 757 13.88 5.77 -44.09
N ARG A 758 14.78 4.82 -43.79
CA ARG A 758 16.15 4.81 -44.32
C ARG A 758 16.20 4.62 -45.85
N LYS A 759 15.34 3.76 -46.40
CA LYS A 759 15.26 3.46 -47.84
C LYS A 759 14.88 4.69 -48.65
N HIS A 760 14.04 5.56 -48.10
CA HIS A 760 13.56 6.78 -48.75
C HIS A 760 14.33 8.05 -48.34
N ASP A 761 15.48 7.90 -47.67
CA ASP A 761 16.32 9.01 -47.17
C ASP A 761 15.54 10.01 -46.27
N LEU A 762 14.61 9.51 -45.46
CA LEU A 762 13.82 10.29 -44.49
C LEU A 762 14.46 10.25 -43.10
N ASP A 763 14.26 11.32 -42.32
CA ASP A 763 14.48 11.24 -40.88
C ASP A 763 13.48 10.27 -40.26
N VAL A 764 13.96 9.41 -39.36
CA VAL A 764 13.14 8.38 -38.73
C VAL A 764 12.04 9.02 -37.88
N GLY A 765 12.35 10.08 -37.13
CA GLY A 765 11.37 10.81 -36.32
C GLY A 765 10.27 11.40 -37.19
N ASP A 766 10.64 12.07 -38.29
CA ASP A 766 9.69 12.66 -39.23
C ASP A 766 8.75 11.62 -39.87
N PHE A 767 9.24 10.40 -40.12
CA PHE A 767 8.42 9.32 -40.69
C PHE A 767 7.45 8.72 -39.66
N PHE A 768 7.89 8.53 -38.41
CA PHE A 768 6.99 8.18 -37.31
C PHE A 768 5.92 9.25 -37.10
N GLU A 769 6.31 10.53 -37.09
CA GLU A 769 5.39 11.66 -36.99
C GLU A 769 4.36 11.66 -38.14
N ALA A 770 4.77 11.33 -39.36
CA ALA A 770 3.85 11.19 -40.49
C ALA A 770 2.80 10.09 -40.25
N GLY A 771 3.21 8.97 -39.67
CA GLY A 771 2.30 7.90 -39.25
C GLY A 771 1.36 8.36 -38.13
N TYR A 772 1.87 9.00 -37.08
CA TYR A 772 1.04 9.52 -36.00
C TYR A 772 0.01 10.53 -36.50
N ARG A 773 0.39 11.42 -37.41
CA ARG A 773 -0.51 12.39 -38.03
C ARG A 773 -1.61 11.74 -38.86
N LEU A 774 -1.35 10.58 -39.47
CA LEU A 774 -2.36 9.84 -40.25
C LEU A 774 -3.37 9.12 -39.37
N PHE A 775 -2.92 8.55 -38.27
CA PHE A 775 -3.77 7.70 -37.42
C PHE A 775 -4.39 8.47 -36.26
N PHE A 776 -3.71 9.47 -35.72
CA PHE A 776 -4.11 10.16 -34.49
C PHE A 776 -4.34 11.68 -34.64
N ASP A 777 -3.98 12.27 -35.79
CA ASP A 777 -3.89 13.74 -35.97
C ASP A 777 -2.97 14.41 -34.93
N ASP A 778 -1.97 13.67 -34.45
CA ASP A 778 -0.97 14.12 -33.49
C ASP A 778 0.45 13.82 -34.00
N THR A 779 1.45 14.38 -33.36
CA THR A 779 2.87 14.27 -33.70
C THR A 779 3.59 13.13 -32.96
N ALA A 780 2.95 12.57 -31.93
CA ALA A 780 3.45 11.44 -31.14
C ALA A 780 2.29 10.48 -30.82
N GLY A 781 2.63 9.27 -30.37
CA GLY A 781 1.64 8.24 -30.07
C GLY A 781 2.28 6.97 -29.52
N PRO A 782 1.53 5.85 -29.48
CA PRO A 782 2.03 4.56 -29.02
C PRO A 782 3.13 4.04 -29.94
N ARG A 783 3.73 2.88 -29.64
CA ARG A 783 4.62 2.21 -30.61
C ARG A 783 3.85 1.93 -31.90
N LEU A 784 4.08 2.78 -32.91
CA LEU A 784 3.23 2.86 -34.10
C LEU A 784 3.07 1.51 -34.79
N GLY A 785 4.15 0.78 -35.05
CA GLY A 785 4.09 -0.49 -35.77
C GLY A 785 3.36 -1.58 -35.01
N GLU A 786 3.55 -1.67 -33.69
CA GLU A 786 2.79 -2.59 -32.83
C GLU A 786 1.30 -2.25 -32.91
N PHE A 787 0.94 -0.98 -32.70
CA PHE A 787 -0.44 -0.51 -32.80
C PHE A 787 -1.07 -0.77 -34.18
N LEU A 788 -0.35 -0.51 -35.27
CA LEU A 788 -0.83 -0.78 -36.63
C LEU A 788 -1.03 -2.28 -36.91
N GLY A 789 -0.26 -3.14 -36.25
CA GLY A 789 -0.41 -4.59 -36.35
C GLY A 789 -1.72 -5.10 -35.73
N ASP A 790 -2.19 -4.42 -34.68
CA ASP A 790 -3.39 -4.81 -33.94
C ASP A 790 -4.67 -4.37 -34.68
N LEU A 791 -4.58 -3.35 -35.55
CA LEU A 791 -5.71 -2.79 -36.31
C LEU A 791 -6.15 -3.65 -37.51
N GLU A 792 -7.37 -3.42 -38.00
CA GLU A 792 -7.86 -4.06 -39.22
C GLU A 792 -6.94 -3.72 -40.40
N ARG A 793 -6.29 -4.73 -40.97
CA ARG A 793 -5.34 -4.58 -42.08
C ARG A 793 -5.87 -3.72 -43.22
N GLU A 794 -7.13 -3.88 -43.59
CA GLU A 794 -7.75 -3.09 -44.66
C GLU A 794 -7.79 -1.60 -44.29
N PHE A 795 -8.21 -1.27 -43.07
CA PHE A 795 -8.20 0.09 -42.56
C PHE A 795 -6.79 0.69 -42.57
N VAL A 796 -5.80 -0.04 -42.04
CA VAL A 796 -4.41 0.44 -41.98
C VAL A 796 -3.84 0.69 -43.37
N VAL A 797 -4.05 -0.25 -44.31
CA VAL A 797 -3.57 -0.13 -45.69
C VAL A 797 -4.24 1.05 -46.39
N THR A 798 -5.56 1.19 -46.25
CA THR A 798 -6.31 2.31 -46.82
C THR A 798 -5.85 3.65 -46.25
N ARG A 799 -5.60 3.71 -44.93
CA ARG A 799 -5.13 4.91 -44.23
C ARG A 799 -3.71 5.29 -44.65
N LEU A 800 -2.79 4.34 -44.70
CA LEU A 800 -1.40 4.56 -45.17
C LEU A 800 -1.34 5.02 -46.64
N ARG A 801 -2.30 4.60 -47.47
CA ARG A 801 -2.46 5.08 -48.86
C ARG A 801 -3.16 6.43 -48.97
N ARG A 802 -3.65 6.98 -47.84
CA ARG A 802 -4.47 8.19 -47.76
C ARG A 802 -5.75 8.09 -48.60
N GLU A 803 -6.37 6.90 -48.61
CA GLU A 803 -7.58 6.60 -49.40
C GLU A 803 -8.87 6.58 -48.55
N GLY A 804 -8.75 6.65 -47.22
CA GLY A 804 -9.87 6.63 -46.26
C GLY A 804 -9.40 6.67 -44.80
#